data_AF-A0A7W6ZNX3-F1
#
_entry.id   AF-A0A7W6ZNX3-F1
#
_cell.length_a   1.000
_cell.length_b   1.000
_cell.length_c   1.000
_cell.angle_alpha   90.00
_cell.angle_beta   90.00
_cell.angle_gamma   90.00
#
_symmetry.space_group_name_H-M   'P 1'
#
loop_
_entity.id
_entity.type
_entity.pdbx_description
1 polymer ?
#
loop_
_entity_poly.entity_id
_entity_poly.type
_entity_poly.pdbx_seq_one_letter_code
_entity_poly.pdbx_strand_id
1 'polypeptide(L)'
;MSALSFAFASPAILGALILLPAIWWLLRLTPPHPRAEVFPPLRILATILKREETPARSPWWLTLLRMVLATLVILAIANPMFNPRTNTLASSGPLVLLIDNSWASAADWDRRVQTADALIDDADAKGIPVSIAFTADRSNDTTPGAAAAARDKLHAATARPLVPDRQRASQAIKAALNGTKPGTIAFLSDGAESRDKDDIVNQLAALAPSELRLIESDGSDVLAITGATNAADNMTVTATRLNGSSPLRLGLSALDNQGRPIAAGSLNFAGGQTVATGTIAAPFEMRNDFARISIDRHASAGAVHLLDDGFKRRRVALLSGQAADEFQPILSPLYYIQRALQPYADLIQPNSADLAKSIPELLAGNPSVIIMADVGRLPQESYAPLQRWIQNGGTLVRFAGPRLAAAPADDPLVPVTLRQGARTFGGALSWAEPQPLADFPSFGPFAGMPKPTNVLIKRQVLAEPTPDLAERTWASLADGTPLVTEKQMQAGRIVLFHVSAEPEWSDLPISGDFVEMLRRIVQLSRSGGVTSTDSAPKTSEALPPFRLLTAKGVLTSETGNARPLDPNNKGAIAANFDNPPGLYGSEDGFTALNVLPNDAELKPLDISGSSVSVAREGLIGGEAWSAKPILFTIAFLVLLADSLIVLIMNGAFPRLRRSTKTIAGGAAVLLLAISVAAFLHPTSTWADDSKPGDDTIYSRLDKTHLAYVVTGESEVDHTSERGLAGLSDFLTYRTTLEPGPPVGVDLAKDELAFYPIIYWPISATAPMPSNDAINRIDAYMRNGGTVLFDTRDAIDTMGDNTTPSPNGQRLQTILANLDIPALEPVPAGHVLTKSFYLLSSFPGRYADSPLWIEARQDTRADGHAVSSSDGVTPIMITGNDFAGAWATDDNGSPLLPTVPPDETQREYAYRTGVNIMMYMLTGNYKSDQVHIPDILERLGQ
;
A
#
# COMPACT_ATOMS: atom_id res chain seq x y z
N MET A 1 -24.82 50.65 -16.43
CA MET A 1 -24.00 49.69 -17.19
C MET A 1 -22.57 50.21 -17.26
N SER A 2 -21.70 49.76 -16.36
CA SER A 2 -20.24 49.91 -16.50
C SER A 2 -19.65 48.50 -16.63
N ALA A 3 -19.63 47.98 -17.86
CA ALA A 3 -19.30 46.58 -18.14
C ALA A 3 -17.78 46.31 -18.21
N LEU A 4 -16.92 47.23 -17.75
CA LEU A 4 -15.47 47.04 -17.67
C LEU A 4 -14.97 47.72 -16.38
N SER A 5 -14.33 46.96 -15.48
CA SER A 5 -13.70 47.43 -14.25
C SER A 5 -12.39 48.17 -14.54
N PHE A 6 -12.51 49.31 -15.21
CA PHE A 6 -11.40 50.12 -15.71
C PHE A 6 -11.63 51.61 -15.38
N ALA A 7 -10.64 52.25 -14.75
CA ALA A 7 -10.67 53.67 -14.43
C ALA A 7 -9.29 54.31 -14.65
N PHE A 8 -9.25 55.62 -14.91
CA PHE A 8 -8.00 56.39 -14.91
C PHE A 8 -7.86 57.09 -13.57
N ALA A 9 -6.68 57.02 -12.93
CA ALA A 9 -6.43 57.75 -11.69
C ALA A 9 -6.45 59.27 -11.92
N SER A 10 -5.98 59.71 -13.10
CA SER A 10 -5.85 61.12 -13.47
C SER A 10 -6.41 61.38 -14.88
N PRO A 11 -7.74 61.29 -15.08
CA PRO A 11 -8.36 61.34 -16.41
C PRO A 11 -8.12 62.66 -17.15
N ALA A 12 -7.89 63.77 -16.44
CA ALA A 12 -7.60 65.08 -17.03
C ALA A 12 -6.35 65.08 -17.94
N ILE A 13 -5.39 64.19 -17.68
CA ILE A 13 -4.11 64.10 -18.42
C ILE A 13 -4.32 63.59 -19.84
N LEU A 14 -5.40 62.83 -20.10
CA LEU A 14 -5.76 62.38 -21.44
C LEU A 14 -6.00 63.56 -22.41
N GLY A 15 -6.35 64.73 -21.90
CA GLY A 15 -6.45 65.96 -22.69
C GLY A 15 -5.15 66.36 -23.39
N ALA A 16 -3.98 65.93 -22.89
CA ALA A 16 -2.69 66.19 -23.52
C ALA A 16 -2.52 65.50 -24.89
N LEU A 17 -3.34 64.48 -25.20
CA LEU A 17 -3.35 63.85 -26.54
C LEU A 17 -3.70 64.85 -27.65
N ILE A 18 -4.45 65.92 -27.33
CA ILE A 18 -4.80 66.99 -28.27
C ILE A 18 -3.58 67.80 -28.71
N LEU A 19 -2.48 67.80 -27.93
CA LEU A 19 -1.24 68.52 -28.26
C LEU A 19 -0.31 67.76 -29.23
N LEU A 20 -0.58 66.47 -29.49
CA LEU A 20 0.23 65.64 -30.38
C LEU A 20 0.44 66.25 -31.80
N PRO A 21 -0.58 66.81 -32.48
CA PRO A 21 -0.40 67.46 -33.78
C PRO A 21 0.52 68.68 -33.73
N ALA A 22 0.53 69.42 -32.61
CA ALA A 22 1.42 70.56 -32.41
C ALA A 22 2.88 70.11 -32.23
N ILE A 23 3.10 68.98 -31.53
CA ILE A 23 4.42 68.35 -31.39
C ILE A 23 4.95 67.86 -32.75
N TRP A 24 4.08 67.27 -33.57
CA TRP A 24 4.42 66.90 -34.95
C TRP A 24 4.83 68.11 -35.80
N TRP A 25 4.13 69.24 -35.67
CA TRP A 25 4.44 70.47 -36.38
C TRP A 25 5.80 71.06 -35.95
N LEU A 26 6.12 71.03 -34.66
CA LEU A 26 7.38 71.52 -34.10
C LEU A 26 8.59 70.69 -34.57
N LEU A 27 8.46 69.35 -34.64
CA LEU A 27 9.52 68.43 -35.06
C LEU A 27 9.86 68.53 -36.57
N ARG A 28 9.08 69.27 -37.36
CA ARG A 28 9.29 69.44 -38.81
C ARG A 28 10.19 70.62 -39.18
N LEU A 29 10.68 71.39 -38.20
CA LEU A 29 11.56 72.54 -38.42
C LEU A 29 13.04 72.11 -38.57
N THR A 30 13.44 71.72 -39.78
CA THR A 30 14.86 71.61 -40.18
C THR A 30 15.45 72.97 -40.61
N PRO A 31 16.77 73.20 -40.45
CA PRO A 31 17.39 74.52 -40.62
C PRO A 31 17.38 75.01 -42.09
N PRO A 32 17.46 76.34 -42.33
CA PRO A 32 17.33 76.92 -43.66
C PRO A 32 18.52 76.60 -44.58
N HIS A 33 18.25 76.60 -45.89
CA HIS A 33 19.24 76.29 -46.95
C HIS A 33 20.53 77.11 -46.83
N PRO A 34 21.72 76.51 -47.04
CA PRO A 34 22.96 77.27 -47.12
C PRO A 34 22.95 78.18 -48.37
N ARG A 35 23.27 79.46 -48.18
CA ARG A 35 23.49 80.42 -49.27
C ARG A 35 24.88 80.20 -49.88
N ALA A 36 24.94 80.10 -51.20
CA ALA A 36 26.20 79.98 -51.94
C ALA A 36 26.71 81.37 -52.36
N GLU A 37 28.00 81.64 -52.12
CA GLU A 37 28.74 82.81 -52.62
C GLU A 37 30.01 82.33 -53.35
N VAL A 38 30.45 83.07 -54.37
CA VAL A 38 31.23 82.57 -55.52
C VAL A 38 32.74 82.84 -55.39
N PHE A 39 33.59 81.86 -55.73
CA PHE A 39 35.00 82.13 -56.10
C PHE A 39 35.55 81.06 -57.09
N PRO A 40 36.02 81.44 -58.30
CA PRO A 40 36.69 80.55 -59.26
C PRO A 40 38.23 80.71 -59.23
N PRO A 41 39.06 79.82 -59.85
CA PRO A 41 38.86 78.42 -60.24
C PRO A 41 40.06 77.52 -59.84
N LEU A 42 39.84 76.46 -59.05
CA LEU A 42 40.76 75.31 -59.01
C LEU A 42 39.98 74.00 -59.17
N ARG A 43 39.78 73.68 -60.45
CA ARG A 43 39.19 72.46 -61.05
C ARG A 43 39.97 71.17 -60.73
N ILE A 44 40.82 71.19 -59.68
CA ILE A 44 41.77 70.14 -59.29
C ILE A 44 41.45 69.59 -57.88
N LEU A 45 40.70 70.32 -57.04
CA LEU A 45 40.14 69.77 -55.78
C LEU A 45 38.84 68.97 -55.97
N ALA A 46 38.25 69.01 -57.16
CA ALA A 46 36.99 68.34 -57.48
C ALA A 46 37.10 66.79 -57.58
N THR A 47 38.30 66.23 -57.41
CA THR A 47 38.55 64.79 -57.55
C THR A 47 38.70 64.05 -56.22
N ILE A 48 38.59 64.72 -55.05
CA ILE A 48 38.84 64.09 -53.72
C ILE A 48 37.69 64.25 -52.70
N LEU A 49 36.63 65.01 -52.98
CA LEU A 49 35.48 65.11 -52.06
C LEU A 49 34.36 64.13 -52.42
N LYS A 50 34.34 63.02 -51.68
CA LYS A 50 33.18 62.13 -51.58
C LYS A 50 31.98 62.97 -51.12
N ARG A 51 30.99 63.12 -51.99
CA ARG A 51 29.75 63.85 -51.71
C ARG A 51 28.92 63.03 -50.72
N GLU A 52 28.99 63.37 -49.44
CA GLU A 52 27.98 62.93 -48.48
C GLU A 52 26.72 63.77 -48.72
N GLU A 53 25.76 63.19 -49.43
CA GLU A 53 24.39 63.70 -49.42
C GLU A 53 23.80 63.42 -48.03
N THR A 54 23.80 64.42 -47.15
CA THR A 54 22.94 64.39 -45.96
C THR A 54 21.48 64.37 -46.43
N PRO A 55 20.68 63.35 -46.06
CA PRO A 55 19.26 63.30 -46.44
C PRO A 55 18.52 64.50 -45.82
N ALA A 56 17.93 65.35 -46.66
CA ALA A 56 17.30 66.60 -46.24
C ALA A 56 15.95 66.44 -45.50
N ARG A 57 15.49 65.22 -45.20
CA ARG A 57 14.23 64.97 -44.48
C ARG A 57 14.31 63.72 -43.61
N SER A 58 13.88 63.83 -42.35
CA SER A 58 13.60 62.68 -41.50
C SER A 58 12.45 61.85 -42.11
N PRO A 59 12.58 60.52 -42.23
CA PRO A 59 11.50 59.67 -42.70
C PRO A 59 10.23 59.83 -41.86
N TRP A 60 9.07 59.91 -42.51
CA TRP A 60 7.78 60.12 -41.84
C TRP A 60 7.44 59.02 -40.82
N TRP A 61 7.92 57.79 -41.03
CA TRP A 61 7.71 56.69 -40.10
C TRP A 61 8.46 56.87 -38.76
N LEU A 62 9.59 57.59 -38.74
CA LEU A 62 10.26 57.96 -37.48
C LEU A 62 9.44 59.00 -36.70
N THR A 63 8.80 59.94 -37.41
CA THR A 63 7.88 60.86 -36.77
C THR A 63 6.65 60.15 -36.21
N LEU A 64 6.12 59.13 -36.90
CA LEU A 64 5.03 58.30 -36.39
C LEU A 64 5.45 57.54 -35.12
N LEU A 65 6.65 56.96 -35.11
CA LEU A 65 7.19 56.25 -33.96
C LEU A 65 7.34 57.15 -32.73
N ARG A 66 7.78 58.41 -32.91
CA ARG A 66 7.85 59.41 -31.84
C ARG A 66 6.48 59.87 -31.33
N MET A 67 5.47 59.90 -32.20
CA MET A 67 4.09 60.19 -31.81
C MET A 67 3.48 59.04 -31.01
N VAL A 68 3.78 57.79 -31.37
CA VAL A 68 3.41 56.60 -30.59
C VAL A 68 4.09 56.62 -29.22
N LEU A 69 5.38 56.96 -29.15
CA LEU A 69 6.10 57.16 -27.90
C LEU A 69 5.40 58.18 -26.99
N ALA A 70 5.11 59.38 -27.51
CA ALA A 70 4.44 60.44 -26.75
C ALA A 70 3.04 60.01 -26.27
N THR A 71 2.30 59.29 -27.10
CA THR A 71 0.99 58.71 -26.74
C THR A 71 1.10 57.72 -25.59
N LEU A 72 2.08 56.81 -25.64
CA LEU A 72 2.33 55.82 -24.57
C LEU A 72 2.70 56.50 -23.24
N VAL A 73 3.50 57.57 -23.29
CA VAL A 73 3.86 58.35 -22.10
C VAL A 73 2.65 59.06 -21.52
N ILE A 74 1.81 59.70 -22.35
CA ILE A 74 0.59 60.36 -21.88
C ILE A 74 -0.37 59.35 -21.22
N LEU A 75 -0.55 58.18 -21.83
CA LEU A 75 -1.34 57.09 -21.27
C LEU A 75 -0.75 56.55 -19.96
N ALA A 76 0.58 56.40 -19.87
CA ALA A 76 1.25 55.96 -18.65
C ALA A 76 1.04 56.95 -17.49
N ILE A 77 1.10 58.26 -17.76
CA ILE A 77 0.91 59.31 -16.76
C ILE A 77 -0.58 59.41 -16.33
N ALA A 78 -1.53 59.19 -17.25
CA ALA A 78 -2.95 59.12 -16.93
C ALA A 78 -3.32 57.94 -15.98
N ASN A 79 -2.39 56.99 -15.80
CA ASN A 79 -2.45 55.86 -14.88
C ASN A 79 -3.76 55.05 -14.98
N PRO A 80 -3.95 54.31 -16.09
CA PRO A 80 -5.04 53.35 -16.23
C PRO A 80 -4.93 52.24 -15.17
N MET A 81 -6.01 52.06 -14.41
CA MET A 81 -6.16 51.13 -13.29
C MET A 81 -7.27 50.13 -13.61
N PHE A 82 -7.00 48.85 -13.32
CA PHE A 82 -8.00 47.80 -13.35
C PHE A 82 -8.46 47.50 -11.91
N ASN A 83 -9.76 47.26 -11.71
CA ASN A 83 -10.40 46.99 -10.41
C ASN A 83 -10.22 48.08 -9.32
N PRO A 84 -10.68 49.32 -9.55
CA PRO A 84 -10.63 50.39 -8.53
C PRO A 84 -11.63 50.13 -7.38
N ARG A 85 -11.28 50.53 -6.13
CA ARG A 85 -12.21 50.48 -4.99
C ARG A 85 -13.36 51.48 -5.16
N THR A 86 -14.59 51.05 -4.88
CA THR A 86 -15.79 51.90 -4.79
C THR A 86 -16.12 52.22 -3.33
N ASN A 87 -15.65 53.39 -2.85
CA ASN A 87 -15.83 53.86 -1.46
C ASN A 87 -17.26 54.37 -1.14
N THR A 88 -18.31 53.64 -1.50
CA THR A 88 -19.70 54.15 -1.38
C THR A 88 -20.61 53.24 -0.57
N LEU A 89 -20.55 53.25 0.77
CA LEU A 89 -21.60 52.65 1.62
C LEU A 89 -22.97 53.35 1.45
N ALA A 90 -24.05 52.58 1.50
CA ALA A 90 -25.43 53.08 1.52
C ALA A 90 -25.78 53.69 2.89
N SER A 91 -26.48 54.83 2.90
CA SER A 91 -26.82 55.58 4.12
C SER A 91 -28.19 55.21 4.74
N SER A 92 -28.93 54.30 4.12
CA SER A 92 -30.34 53.96 4.44
C SER A 92 -30.51 52.90 5.55
N GLY A 93 -29.48 52.60 6.33
CA GLY A 93 -29.52 51.62 7.42
C GLY A 93 -28.12 51.28 7.94
N PRO A 94 -27.99 50.38 8.93
CA PRO A 94 -26.70 49.96 9.46
C PRO A 94 -25.89 49.16 8.43
N LEU A 95 -24.56 49.19 8.58
CA LEU A 95 -23.65 48.28 7.90
C LEU A 95 -23.69 46.92 8.61
N VAL A 96 -23.95 45.85 7.87
CA VAL A 96 -23.88 44.47 8.39
C VAL A 96 -22.69 43.77 7.76
N LEU A 97 -21.75 43.34 8.59
CA LEU A 97 -20.59 42.54 8.22
C LEU A 97 -20.86 41.08 8.61
N LEU A 98 -21.00 40.22 7.61
CA LEU A 98 -20.92 38.77 7.80
C LEU A 98 -19.52 38.33 7.38
N ILE A 99 -18.76 37.70 8.26
CA ILE A 99 -17.37 37.34 7.99
C ILE A 99 -17.20 35.83 8.19
N ASP A 100 -16.76 35.14 7.14
CA ASP A 100 -16.28 33.78 7.28
C ASP A 100 -14.93 33.79 8.02
N ASN A 101 -14.92 33.14 9.20
CA ASN A 101 -13.73 32.87 10.00
C ASN A 101 -13.48 31.35 10.13
N SER A 102 -13.76 30.61 9.05
CA SER A 102 -13.67 29.15 8.97
C SER A 102 -12.24 28.67 8.72
N TRP A 103 -12.08 27.35 8.55
CA TRP A 103 -10.80 26.74 8.18
C TRP A 103 -10.26 27.27 6.84
N ALA A 104 -11.17 27.60 5.91
CA ALA A 104 -10.83 28.08 4.57
C ALA A 104 -10.33 29.53 4.57
N SER A 105 -10.69 30.30 5.60
CA SER A 105 -10.30 31.71 5.77
C SER A 105 -8.94 31.90 6.45
N ALA A 106 -8.25 30.81 6.83
CA ALA A 106 -7.01 30.91 7.62
C ALA A 106 -5.85 31.57 6.86
N ALA A 107 -5.75 31.34 5.56
CA ALA A 107 -4.65 31.86 4.72
C ALA A 107 -4.79 33.36 4.43
N ASP A 108 -6.01 33.86 4.29
CA ASP A 108 -6.32 35.25 3.92
C ASP A 108 -6.95 36.06 5.08
N TRP A 109 -6.91 35.52 6.31
CA TRP A 109 -7.53 36.13 7.50
C TRP A 109 -7.13 37.59 7.71
N ASP A 110 -5.82 37.90 7.63
CA ASP A 110 -5.32 39.26 7.81
C ASP A 110 -5.87 40.23 6.75
N ARG A 111 -6.07 39.76 5.51
CA ARG A 111 -6.68 40.56 4.44
C ARG A 111 -8.18 40.77 4.68
N ARG A 112 -8.87 39.78 5.25
CA ARG A 112 -10.29 39.90 5.65
C ARG A 112 -10.46 40.93 6.76
N VAL A 113 -9.60 40.89 7.79
CA VAL A 113 -9.58 41.89 8.86
C VAL A 113 -9.33 43.28 8.29
N GLN A 114 -8.33 43.47 7.45
CA GLN A 114 -8.07 44.77 6.78
C GLN A 114 -9.25 45.26 5.94
N THR A 115 -9.94 44.34 5.25
CA THR A 115 -11.12 44.66 4.44
C THR A 115 -12.30 45.08 5.30
N ALA A 116 -12.55 44.36 6.39
CA ALA A 116 -13.58 44.72 7.35
C ALA A 116 -13.26 46.05 8.06
N ASP A 117 -12.00 46.28 8.47
CA ASP A 117 -11.57 47.55 9.07
C ASP A 117 -11.86 48.74 8.17
N ALA A 118 -11.52 48.64 6.88
CA ALA A 118 -11.79 49.73 5.92
C ALA A 118 -13.30 50.01 5.76
N LEU A 119 -14.14 48.98 5.79
CA LEU A 119 -15.60 49.14 5.74
C LEU A 119 -16.12 49.78 7.04
N ILE A 120 -15.53 49.44 8.19
CA ILE A 120 -15.86 50.05 9.48
C ILE A 120 -15.43 51.53 9.50
N ASP A 121 -14.26 51.86 8.95
CA ASP A 121 -13.78 53.24 8.81
C ASP A 121 -14.72 54.08 7.93
N ASP A 122 -15.16 53.54 6.79
CA ASP A 122 -16.14 54.19 5.92
C ASP A 122 -17.50 54.40 6.61
N ALA A 123 -17.91 53.46 7.48
CA ALA A 123 -19.14 53.58 8.27
C ALA A 123 -19.00 54.64 9.37
N ASP A 124 -17.86 54.67 10.06
CA ASP A 124 -17.52 55.62 11.12
C ASP A 124 -17.49 57.06 10.57
N ALA A 125 -16.85 57.27 9.42
CA ALA A 125 -16.81 58.55 8.72
C ALA A 125 -18.20 59.10 8.35
N LYS A 126 -19.19 58.22 8.19
CA LYS A 126 -20.59 58.55 7.86
C LYS A 126 -21.54 58.46 9.06
N GLY A 127 -21.05 58.11 10.26
CA GLY A 127 -21.88 57.89 11.45
C GLY A 127 -22.87 56.74 11.32
N ILE A 128 -22.58 55.72 10.52
CA ILE A 128 -23.44 54.56 10.28
C ILE A 128 -23.14 53.47 11.35
N PRO A 129 -24.14 52.96 12.07
CA PRO A 129 -23.94 51.86 13.01
C PRO A 129 -23.49 50.57 12.31
N VAL A 130 -22.64 49.78 12.98
CA VAL A 130 -22.08 48.54 12.45
C VAL A 130 -22.57 47.33 13.25
N SER A 131 -23.00 46.29 12.54
CA SER A 131 -23.31 44.95 13.06
C SER A 131 -22.32 43.96 12.48
N ILE A 132 -21.74 43.08 13.30
CA ILE A 132 -20.74 42.09 12.87
C ILE A 132 -21.13 40.69 13.33
N ALA A 133 -20.97 39.69 12.46
CA ALA A 133 -21.20 38.29 12.75
C ALA A 133 -20.11 37.41 12.14
N PHE A 134 -19.67 36.40 12.89
CA PHE A 134 -18.69 35.40 12.48
C PHE A 134 -19.37 34.04 12.31
N THR A 135 -19.03 33.32 11.25
CA THR A 135 -19.75 32.08 10.89
C THR A 135 -19.26 30.85 11.64
N ALA A 136 -18.04 30.86 12.18
CA ALA A 136 -17.46 29.77 12.96
C ALA A 136 -17.39 30.06 14.47
N ASP A 137 -18.16 31.04 14.96
CA ASP A 137 -18.29 31.33 16.40
C ASP A 137 -19.60 30.78 16.98
N ARG A 138 -19.52 30.31 18.24
CA ARG A 138 -20.65 29.64 18.91
C ARG A 138 -21.81 30.58 19.22
N SER A 139 -21.50 31.85 19.50
CA SER A 139 -22.46 32.91 19.80
C SER A 139 -22.07 34.19 19.09
N ASN A 140 -23.04 34.85 18.46
CA ASN A 140 -22.85 36.14 17.81
C ASN A 140 -23.71 37.20 18.50
N ASP A 141 -23.08 38.26 18.98
CA ASP A 141 -23.78 39.48 19.40
C ASP A 141 -23.77 40.49 18.24
N THR A 142 -24.84 40.45 17.46
CA THR A 142 -25.01 41.18 16.19
C THR A 142 -25.78 42.48 16.34
N THR A 143 -25.96 43.02 17.56
CA THR A 143 -26.67 44.30 17.73
C THR A 143 -25.90 45.44 17.04
N PRO A 144 -26.53 46.23 16.16
CA PRO A 144 -25.88 47.38 15.53
C PRO A 144 -25.39 48.39 16.59
N GLY A 145 -24.11 48.75 16.54
CA GLY A 145 -23.47 49.62 17.53
C GLY A 145 -22.47 50.60 16.92
N ALA A 146 -21.68 51.25 17.79
CA ALA A 146 -20.63 52.17 17.37
C ALA A 146 -19.48 51.43 16.67
N ALA A 147 -18.83 52.09 15.69
CA ALA A 147 -17.71 51.54 14.93
C ALA A 147 -16.57 51.05 15.82
N ALA A 148 -16.25 51.75 16.92
CA ALA A 148 -15.22 51.32 17.87
C ALA A 148 -15.49 49.92 18.47
N ALA A 149 -16.73 49.66 18.91
CA ALA A 149 -17.09 48.35 19.45
C ALA A 149 -17.05 47.23 18.38
N ALA A 150 -17.36 47.57 17.13
CA ALA A 150 -17.22 46.63 16.02
C ALA A 150 -15.75 46.31 15.69
N ARG A 151 -14.84 47.31 15.75
CA ARG A 151 -13.39 47.09 15.60
C ARG A 151 -12.84 46.20 16.71
N ASP A 152 -13.24 46.42 17.96
CA ASP A 152 -12.82 45.58 19.09
C ASP A 152 -13.25 44.12 18.89
N LYS A 153 -14.49 43.89 18.45
CA LYS A 153 -14.99 42.55 18.11
C LYS A 153 -14.22 41.91 16.96
N LEU A 154 -13.88 42.69 15.92
CA LEU A 154 -13.11 42.23 14.77
C LEU A 154 -11.68 41.81 15.15
N HIS A 155 -10.96 42.63 15.91
CA HIS A 155 -9.59 42.34 16.34
C HIS A 155 -9.49 41.23 17.39
N ALA A 156 -10.57 40.97 18.14
CA ALA A 156 -10.65 39.82 19.04
C ALA A 156 -10.93 38.49 18.31
N ALA A 157 -11.42 38.54 17.07
CA ALA A 157 -11.76 37.35 16.30
C ALA A 157 -10.54 36.69 15.65
N THR A 158 -10.60 35.37 15.55
CA THR A 158 -9.58 34.56 14.87
C THR A 158 -10.23 33.55 13.93
N ALA A 159 -9.51 33.11 12.91
CA ALA A 159 -9.90 31.94 12.13
C ALA A 159 -10.04 30.70 13.03
N ARG A 160 -11.03 29.85 12.73
CA ARG A 160 -11.37 28.64 13.46
C ARG A 160 -11.20 27.42 12.56
N PRO A 161 -10.80 26.25 13.09
CA PRO A 161 -10.63 25.01 12.33
C PRO A 161 -11.98 24.32 12.04
N LEU A 162 -13.05 25.07 11.77
CA LEU A 162 -14.41 24.53 11.64
C LEU A 162 -15.01 24.93 10.29
N VAL A 163 -15.94 24.11 9.80
CA VAL A 163 -16.83 24.47 8.68
C VAL A 163 -17.75 25.61 9.13
N PRO A 164 -17.99 26.65 8.30
CA PRO A 164 -18.78 27.81 8.71
C PRO A 164 -20.26 27.47 8.91
N ASP A 165 -20.87 27.91 10.02
CA ASP A 165 -22.31 27.84 10.26
C ASP A 165 -22.99 29.17 9.88
N ARG A 166 -23.11 29.38 8.57
CA ARG A 166 -23.68 30.60 7.98
C ARG A 166 -25.15 30.83 8.37
N GLN A 167 -25.92 29.75 8.59
CA GLN A 167 -27.33 29.86 8.98
C GLN A 167 -27.48 30.37 10.41
N ARG A 168 -26.65 29.92 11.36
CA ARG A 168 -26.69 30.48 12.73
C ARG A 168 -26.36 31.96 12.71
N ALA A 169 -25.33 32.36 11.95
CA ALA A 169 -24.94 33.76 11.84
C ALA A 169 -26.03 34.62 11.17
N SER A 170 -26.66 34.15 10.09
CA SER A 170 -27.74 34.88 9.41
C SER A 170 -28.98 35.05 10.30
N GLN A 171 -29.33 34.03 11.08
CA GLN A 171 -30.42 34.09 12.05
C GLN A 171 -30.14 35.09 13.17
N ALA A 172 -28.90 35.14 13.68
CA ALA A 172 -28.48 36.12 14.67
C ALA A 172 -28.58 37.55 14.12
N ILE A 173 -28.13 37.78 12.88
CA ILE A 173 -28.28 39.07 12.18
C ILE A 173 -29.77 39.45 12.07
N LYS A 174 -30.60 38.54 11.58
CA LYS A 174 -32.05 38.77 11.40
C LYS A 174 -32.73 39.13 12.73
N ALA A 175 -32.39 38.43 13.81
CA ALA A 175 -32.94 38.69 15.14
C ALA A 175 -32.51 40.07 15.67
N ALA A 176 -31.24 40.44 15.53
CA ALA A 176 -30.72 41.71 16.03
C ALA A 176 -31.22 42.94 15.26
N LEU A 177 -31.48 42.80 13.95
CA LEU A 177 -32.06 43.87 13.14
C LEU A 177 -33.52 44.16 13.52
N ASN A 178 -34.25 43.18 14.04
CA ASN A 178 -35.64 43.29 14.52
C ASN A 178 -36.58 44.08 13.56
N GLY A 179 -36.50 43.76 12.26
CA GLY A 179 -37.31 44.42 11.21
C GLY A 179 -36.69 45.70 10.62
N THR A 180 -35.56 46.18 11.13
CA THR A 180 -34.78 47.27 10.53
C THR A 180 -34.10 46.78 9.26
N LYS A 181 -34.27 47.53 8.15
CA LYS A 181 -33.62 47.19 6.88
C LYS A 181 -32.14 47.58 6.90
N PRO A 182 -31.21 46.69 6.52
CA PRO A 182 -29.80 47.03 6.38
C PRO A 182 -29.56 48.06 5.26
N GLY A 183 -28.57 48.93 5.46
CA GLY A 183 -28.07 49.80 4.40
C GLY A 183 -27.26 48.97 3.42
N THR A 184 -26.05 48.58 3.84
CA THR A 184 -25.16 47.69 3.10
C THR A 184 -24.96 46.40 3.91
N ILE A 185 -25.12 45.23 3.27
CA ILE A 185 -24.62 43.96 3.80
C ILE A 185 -23.34 43.65 3.03
N ALA A 186 -22.21 43.55 3.73
CA ALA A 186 -20.96 43.05 3.16
C ALA A 186 -20.67 41.67 3.73
N PHE A 187 -20.70 40.68 2.85
CA PHE A 187 -20.37 39.29 3.17
C PHE A 187 -18.95 38.99 2.72
N LEU A 188 -18.02 38.88 3.67
CA LEU A 188 -16.64 38.46 3.44
C LEU A 188 -16.60 36.93 3.45
N SER A 189 -16.79 36.34 2.27
CA SER A 189 -16.99 34.89 2.07
C SER A 189 -15.67 34.17 1.79
N ASP A 190 -15.54 32.91 2.23
CA ASP A 190 -14.46 32.01 1.80
C ASP A 190 -14.64 31.45 0.37
N GLY A 191 -15.79 31.75 -0.25
CA GLY A 191 -16.12 31.40 -1.64
C GLY A 191 -16.58 29.96 -1.84
N ALA A 192 -16.47 29.10 -0.82
CA ALA A 192 -16.93 27.72 -0.88
C ALA A 192 -18.35 27.56 -0.32
N GLU A 193 -19.11 26.58 -0.80
CA GLU A 193 -20.36 26.16 -0.17
C GLU A 193 -20.09 25.55 1.21
N SER A 194 -20.85 25.98 2.24
CA SER A 194 -20.70 25.43 3.60
C SER A 194 -21.39 24.07 3.79
N ARG A 195 -22.37 23.77 2.92
CA ARG A 195 -23.21 22.58 2.92
C ARG A 195 -23.76 22.37 1.51
N ASP A 196 -24.26 21.18 1.22
CA ASP A 196 -25.00 20.95 -0.03
C ASP A 196 -26.21 21.89 -0.14
N LYS A 197 -26.26 22.71 -1.19
CA LYS A 197 -27.26 23.77 -1.44
C LYS A 197 -27.24 24.88 -0.38
N ASP A 198 -26.12 25.58 -0.27
CA ASP A 198 -25.97 26.73 0.62
C ASP A 198 -26.80 27.94 0.15
N ASP A 199 -27.87 28.28 0.91
CA ASP A 199 -28.84 29.33 0.58
C ASP A 199 -28.52 30.70 1.23
N ILE A 200 -27.31 30.88 1.77
CA ILE A 200 -26.95 32.09 2.54
C ILE A 200 -27.19 33.39 1.78
N VAL A 201 -26.87 33.44 0.48
CA VAL A 201 -27.01 34.65 -0.34
C VAL A 201 -28.49 35.07 -0.43
N ASN A 202 -29.40 34.12 -0.59
CA ASN A 202 -30.84 34.38 -0.61
C ASN A 202 -31.37 34.77 0.77
N GLN A 203 -30.85 34.17 1.85
CA GLN A 203 -31.19 34.58 3.22
C GLN A 203 -30.78 36.03 3.52
N LEU A 204 -29.61 36.45 3.05
CA LEU A 204 -29.15 37.84 3.17
C LEU A 204 -29.96 38.77 2.27
N ALA A 205 -30.28 38.37 1.04
CA ALA A 205 -31.14 39.13 0.13
C ALA A 205 -32.56 39.32 0.70
N ALA A 206 -33.08 38.33 1.43
CA ALA A 206 -34.40 38.40 2.08
C ALA A 206 -34.49 39.44 3.20
N LEU A 207 -33.35 39.95 3.71
CA LEU A 207 -33.31 41.08 4.63
C LEU A 207 -33.56 42.43 3.91
N ALA A 208 -33.70 42.41 2.57
CA ALA A 208 -33.93 43.56 1.70
C ALA A 208 -32.92 44.70 1.92
N PRO A 209 -31.60 44.44 1.85
CA PRO A 209 -30.59 45.48 1.97
C PRO A 209 -30.65 46.45 0.79
N SER A 210 -30.18 47.68 0.99
CA SER A 210 -30.05 48.63 -0.13
C SER A 210 -28.91 48.23 -1.06
N GLU A 211 -27.90 47.57 -0.52
CA GLU A 211 -26.75 47.03 -1.25
C GLU A 211 -26.28 45.71 -0.63
N LEU A 212 -26.07 44.68 -1.44
CA LEU A 212 -25.49 43.40 -1.02
C LEU A 212 -24.15 43.20 -1.74
N ARG A 213 -23.06 43.19 -0.97
CA ARG A 213 -21.70 42.99 -1.45
C ARG A 213 -21.19 41.62 -1.05
N LEU A 214 -20.68 40.89 -2.01
CA LEU A 214 -19.98 39.62 -1.82
C LEU A 214 -18.49 39.88 -2.05
N ILE A 215 -17.71 39.80 -0.98
CA ILE A 215 -16.28 40.11 -0.96
C ILE A 215 -15.52 38.81 -0.77
N GLU A 216 -14.73 38.41 -1.76
CA GLU A 216 -14.09 37.09 -1.82
C GLU A 216 -12.60 37.20 -2.20
N SER A 217 -11.84 36.16 -1.89
CA SER A 217 -10.54 35.93 -2.53
C SER A 217 -10.75 35.23 -3.89
N ASP A 218 -9.69 35.03 -4.67
CA ASP A 218 -9.73 34.27 -5.93
C ASP A 218 -9.89 32.75 -5.73
N GLY A 219 -9.96 32.29 -4.47
CA GLY A 219 -10.13 30.89 -4.09
C GLY A 219 -8.93 29.99 -4.40
N SER A 220 -7.78 30.55 -4.77
CA SER A 220 -6.59 29.79 -5.16
C SER A 220 -5.94 29.04 -3.98
N ASP A 221 -5.98 29.61 -2.79
CA ASP A 221 -5.44 29.03 -1.55
C ASP A 221 -6.47 28.15 -0.78
N VAL A 222 -7.70 28.03 -1.28
CA VAL A 222 -8.78 27.24 -0.66
C VAL A 222 -8.74 25.81 -1.17
N LEU A 223 -8.09 24.94 -0.40
CA LEU A 223 -7.92 23.52 -0.71
C LEU A 223 -7.95 22.68 0.56
N ALA A 224 -8.30 21.39 0.42
CA ALA A 224 -8.33 20.47 1.53
C ALA A 224 -7.97 19.04 1.14
N ILE A 225 -7.36 18.30 2.07
CA ILE A 225 -7.20 16.84 1.95
C ILE A 225 -8.48 16.19 2.48
N THR A 226 -9.13 15.38 1.65
CA THR A 226 -10.42 14.74 1.96
C THR A 226 -10.34 13.23 2.00
N GLY A 227 -9.16 12.63 1.79
CA GLY A 227 -8.95 11.22 2.04
C GLY A 227 -7.49 10.84 2.06
N ALA A 228 -7.17 9.79 2.81
CA ALA A 228 -5.89 9.12 2.79
C ALA A 228 -6.11 7.62 2.95
N THR A 229 -5.39 6.80 2.19
CA THR A 229 -5.49 5.33 2.26
C THR A 229 -4.10 4.70 2.24
N ASN A 230 -3.83 3.78 3.18
CA ASN A 230 -2.57 3.04 3.25
C ASN A 230 -2.66 1.84 2.31
N ALA A 231 -2.36 2.04 1.03
CA ALA A 231 -2.36 0.94 0.07
C ALA A 231 -1.13 0.03 0.26
N ALA A 232 -1.07 -1.05 -0.52
CA ALA A 232 -0.01 -2.06 -0.43
C ALA A 232 1.40 -1.45 -0.61
N ASP A 233 1.57 -0.62 -1.63
CA ASP A 233 2.88 -0.12 -2.04
C ASP A 233 3.13 1.34 -1.63
N ASN A 234 2.06 2.14 -1.55
CA ASN A 234 2.13 3.57 -1.27
C ASN A 234 0.93 4.05 -0.45
N MET A 235 1.07 5.23 0.12
CA MET A 235 -0.08 5.96 0.66
C MET A 235 -0.69 6.81 -0.45
N THR A 236 -1.99 6.63 -0.70
CA THR A 236 -2.77 7.48 -1.61
C THR A 236 -3.41 8.62 -0.82
N VAL A 237 -3.42 9.82 -1.38
CA VAL A 237 -3.97 11.03 -0.75
C VAL A 237 -4.90 11.71 -1.74
N THR A 238 -6.14 11.93 -1.36
CA THR A 238 -7.14 12.64 -2.17
C THR A 238 -7.30 14.05 -1.62
N ALA A 239 -7.22 15.04 -2.49
CA ALA A 239 -7.41 16.44 -2.15
C ALA A 239 -8.37 17.13 -3.12
N THR A 240 -9.05 18.15 -2.63
CA THR A 240 -9.97 19.00 -3.37
C THR A 240 -9.56 20.46 -3.26
N ARG A 241 -9.90 21.26 -4.27
CA ARG A 241 -9.64 22.71 -4.35
C ARG A 241 -10.84 23.46 -4.89
N LEU A 242 -11.02 24.70 -4.44
CA LEU A 242 -12.11 25.56 -4.89
C LEU A 242 -11.90 26.06 -6.32
N ASN A 243 -10.71 26.58 -6.63
CA ASN A 243 -10.39 27.13 -7.96
C ASN A 243 -9.69 26.09 -8.86
N GLY A 244 -10.44 25.59 -9.85
CA GLY A 244 -9.96 24.61 -10.83
C GLY A 244 -9.30 25.18 -12.09
N SER A 245 -9.22 26.51 -12.26
CA SER A 245 -8.94 27.14 -13.57
C SER A 245 -7.57 26.80 -14.16
N SER A 246 -6.52 26.74 -13.34
CA SER A 246 -5.14 26.53 -13.76
C SER A 246 -4.58 25.20 -13.23
N PRO A 247 -3.66 24.53 -13.93
CA PRO A 247 -2.97 23.36 -13.37
C PRO A 247 -2.16 23.75 -12.13
N LEU A 248 -2.13 22.88 -11.13
CA LEU A 248 -1.45 23.13 -9.85
C LEU A 248 -0.74 21.87 -9.35
N ARG A 249 0.53 22.01 -8.99
CA ARG A 249 1.32 20.95 -8.36
C ARG A 249 1.62 21.30 -6.92
N LEU A 250 1.31 20.39 -6.02
CA LEU A 250 1.47 20.53 -4.57
C LEU A 250 2.42 19.47 -4.03
N GLY A 251 3.25 19.86 -3.07
CA GLY A 251 4.04 18.94 -2.26
C GLY A 251 3.21 18.44 -1.10
N LEU A 252 3.37 17.16 -0.77
CA LEU A 252 2.77 16.53 0.40
C LEU A 252 3.87 16.13 1.37
N SER A 253 3.64 16.32 2.66
CA SER A 253 4.50 15.86 3.74
C SER A 253 3.70 14.94 4.68
N ALA A 254 4.23 13.74 4.95
CA ALA A 254 3.72 12.86 6.00
C ALA A 254 4.58 13.03 7.26
N LEU A 255 3.94 13.24 8.40
CA LEU A 255 4.59 13.54 9.67
C LEU A 255 4.21 12.53 10.75
N ASP A 256 5.13 12.29 11.69
CA ASP A 256 4.90 11.46 12.87
C ASP A 256 4.08 12.16 13.97
N ASN A 257 3.80 11.43 15.06
CA ASN A 257 3.13 11.93 16.26
C ASN A 257 3.86 13.12 16.94
N GLN A 258 5.13 13.35 16.62
CA GLN A 258 5.96 14.44 17.13
C GLN A 258 6.02 15.64 16.15
N GLY A 259 5.40 15.52 14.98
CA GLY A 259 5.40 16.54 13.93
C GLY A 259 6.68 16.58 13.09
N ARG A 260 7.48 15.51 13.10
CA ARG A 260 8.67 15.39 12.24
C ARG A 260 8.27 14.83 10.88
N PRO A 261 8.74 15.40 9.76
CA PRO A 261 8.47 14.86 8.43
C PRO A 261 9.23 13.54 8.21
N ILE A 262 8.50 12.48 7.86
CA ILE A 262 9.06 11.14 7.61
C ILE A 262 9.18 10.86 6.12
N ALA A 263 8.17 11.26 5.34
CA ALA A 263 8.11 11.03 3.91
C ALA A 263 7.48 12.21 3.19
N ALA A 264 7.77 12.31 1.89
CA ALA A 264 7.23 13.34 1.02
C ALA A 264 6.57 12.71 -0.21
N GLY A 265 5.58 13.40 -0.76
CA GLY A 265 4.88 13.01 -1.97
C GLY A 265 4.49 14.21 -2.80
N SER A 266 3.69 13.97 -3.83
CA SER A 266 3.16 15.05 -4.64
C SER A 266 1.74 14.78 -5.11
N LEU A 267 1.00 15.87 -5.31
CA LEU A 267 -0.37 15.86 -5.77
C LEU A 267 -0.50 16.87 -6.92
N ASN A 268 -1.10 16.44 -8.03
CA ASN A 268 -1.17 17.23 -9.26
C ASN A 268 -2.62 17.40 -9.69
N PHE A 269 -3.08 18.64 -9.75
CA PHE A 269 -4.34 19.01 -10.39
C PHE A 269 -4.10 19.39 -11.85
N ALA A 270 -4.80 18.75 -12.78
CA ALA A 270 -4.87 19.25 -14.14
C ALA A 270 -5.76 20.52 -14.23
N GLY A 271 -5.59 21.30 -15.30
CA GLY A 271 -6.49 22.43 -15.58
C GLY A 271 -7.94 21.94 -15.70
N GLY A 272 -8.86 22.59 -14.99
CA GLY A 272 -10.28 22.23 -14.90
C GLY A 272 -10.61 21.20 -13.81
N GLN A 273 -9.64 20.52 -13.19
CA GLN A 273 -9.90 19.56 -12.11
C GLN A 273 -9.96 20.24 -10.75
N THR A 274 -10.98 19.90 -9.96
CA THR A 274 -11.16 20.34 -8.56
C THR A 274 -10.87 19.24 -7.55
N VAL A 275 -10.67 18.00 -8.01
CA VAL A 275 -10.28 16.83 -7.20
C VAL A 275 -9.08 16.17 -7.86
N ALA A 276 -8.09 15.78 -7.07
CA ALA A 276 -6.92 15.05 -7.52
C ALA A 276 -6.46 14.03 -6.48
N THR A 277 -5.79 12.99 -6.94
CA THR A 277 -5.15 11.98 -6.09
C THR A 277 -3.64 12.05 -6.28
N GLY A 278 -2.91 12.04 -5.17
CA GLY A 278 -1.46 12.00 -5.10
C GLY A 278 -0.98 10.76 -4.33
N THR A 279 0.33 10.54 -4.34
CA THR A 279 0.94 9.41 -3.63
C THR A 279 2.13 9.85 -2.79
N ILE A 280 2.32 9.16 -1.67
CA ILE A 280 3.48 9.25 -0.79
C ILE A 280 4.10 7.85 -0.75
N ALA A 281 5.31 7.72 -1.31
CA ALA A 281 6.05 6.47 -1.33
C ALA A 281 6.97 6.41 -0.11
N ALA A 282 6.80 5.38 0.71
CA ALA A 282 7.66 5.06 1.84
C ALA A 282 7.51 3.57 2.17
N PRO A 283 8.51 2.88 2.74
CA PRO A 283 8.33 1.54 3.31
C PRO A 283 7.18 1.53 4.33
N PHE A 284 6.45 0.42 4.44
CA PHE A 284 5.23 0.41 5.24
C PHE A 284 5.51 0.63 6.74
N GLU A 285 6.70 0.30 7.24
CA GLU A 285 7.11 0.60 8.62
C GLU A 285 7.06 2.10 8.87
N MET A 286 7.60 2.90 7.94
CA MET A 286 7.52 4.36 8.00
C MET A 286 6.08 4.85 7.81
N ARG A 287 5.28 4.20 6.95
CA ARG A 287 3.87 4.58 6.74
C ARG A 287 3.01 4.35 7.98
N ASN A 288 3.32 3.34 8.79
CA ASN A 288 2.65 3.09 10.07
C ASN A 288 3.00 4.14 11.13
N ASP A 289 4.10 4.86 10.98
CA ASP A 289 4.47 5.99 11.84
C ASP A 289 3.81 7.30 11.40
N PHE A 290 3.11 7.34 10.26
CA PHE A 290 2.39 8.52 9.82
C PHE A 290 1.21 8.80 10.76
N ALA A 291 1.20 9.99 11.33
CA ALA A 291 0.11 10.51 12.16
C ALA A 291 -0.69 11.58 11.42
N ARG A 292 -0.05 12.29 10.50
CA ARG A 292 -0.60 13.47 9.83
C ARG A 292 -0.03 13.62 8.43
N ILE A 293 -0.88 13.99 7.50
CA ILE A 293 -0.50 14.40 6.14
C ILE A 293 -0.79 15.90 6.02
N SER A 294 0.12 16.66 5.44
CA SER A 294 -0.07 18.09 5.19
C SER A 294 0.35 18.48 3.78
N ILE A 295 -0.34 19.46 3.21
CA ILE A 295 0.07 20.13 1.97
C ILE A 295 1.11 21.20 2.30
N ASP A 296 2.25 21.16 1.61
CA ASP A 296 3.35 22.07 1.87
C ASP A 296 2.96 23.52 1.57
N ARG A 297 3.45 24.45 2.41
CA ARG A 297 3.26 25.90 2.29
C ARG A 297 1.79 26.36 2.34
N HIS A 298 0.88 25.54 2.87
CA HIS A 298 -0.53 25.90 3.09
C HIS A 298 -0.86 25.78 4.57
N ALA A 299 -0.97 26.92 5.26
CA ALA A 299 -1.25 26.98 6.70
C ALA A 299 -2.77 27.04 6.96
N SER A 300 -3.48 25.93 6.71
CA SER A 300 -4.90 25.79 6.97
C SER A 300 -5.21 24.42 7.58
N ALA A 301 -6.24 24.34 8.43
CA ALA A 301 -6.74 23.08 8.96
C ALA A 301 -7.24 22.14 7.84
N GLY A 302 -7.75 22.67 6.72
CA GLY A 302 -8.16 21.84 5.57
C GLY A 302 -6.98 21.23 4.83
N ALA A 303 -5.83 21.89 4.81
CA ALA A 303 -4.60 21.40 4.20
C ALA A 303 -3.96 20.21 4.95
N VAL A 304 -4.57 19.78 6.06
CA VAL A 304 -4.09 18.74 6.95
C VAL A 304 -5.12 17.62 7.07
N HIS A 305 -4.65 16.38 6.99
CA HIS A 305 -5.43 15.18 7.25
C HIS A 305 -4.79 14.39 8.38
N LEU A 306 -5.56 14.15 9.44
CA LEU A 306 -5.18 13.34 10.59
C LEU A 306 -5.47 11.87 10.32
N LEU A 307 -4.53 11.01 10.69
CA LEU A 307 -4.63 9.55 10.58
C LEU A 307 -4.90 8.97 11.97
N ASP A 308 -5.76 7.95 12.06
CA ASP A 308 -6.05 7.24 13.32
C ASP A 308 -5.16 6.00 13.50
N ASP A 309 -5.23 5.36 14.67
CA ASP A 309 -4.48 4.11 14.91
C ASP A 309 -5.02 2.91 14.09
N GLY A 310 -6.26 2.99 13.61
CA GLY A 310 -6.86 1.99 12.71
C GLY A 310 -6.19 1.94 11.33
N PHE A 311 -5.46 2.99 10.97
CA PHE A 311 -4.76 3.15 9.71
C PHE A 311 -3.44 2.36 9.58
N LYS A 312 -2.92 1.84 10.70
CA LYS A 312 -1.66 1.08 10.76
C LYS A 312 -1.84 -0.33 10.20
N ARG A 313 -1.16 -0.66 9.10
CA ARG A 313 -1.14 -2.03 8.53
C ARG A 313 -0.37 -2.97 9.46
N ARG A 314 -0.92 -4.15 9.71
CA ARG A 314 -0.28 -5.18 10.55
C ARG A 314 0.65 -6.04 9.71
N ARG A 315 1.81 -6.38 10.27
CA ARG A 315 2.72 -7.37 9.69
C ARG A 315 2.27 -8.77 10.13
N VAL A 316 2.00 -9.63 9.17
CA VAL A 316 1.50 -10.99 9.35
C VAL A 316 2.51 -11.95 8.72
N ALA A 317 3.11 -12.81 9.53
CA ALA A 317 3.98 -13.86 9.06
C ALA A 317 3.17 -15.12 8.73
N LEU A 318 3.48 -15.74 7.59
CA LEU A 318 2.80 -16.94 7.10
C LEU A 318 3.77 -18.11 7.07
N LEU A 319 3.35 -19.24 7.63
CA LEU A 319 4.10 -20.49 7.72
C LEU A 319 3.21 -21.65 7.27
N SER A 320 3.76 -22.57 6.48
CA SER A 320 3.07 -23.78 6.01
C SER A 320 3.80 -25.03 6.48
N GLY A 321 3.06 -26.09 6.78
CA GLY A 321 3.61 -27.43 6.99
C GLY A 321 3.82 -28.23 5.69
N GLN A 322 3.35 -27.70 4.55
CA GLN A 322 3.49 -28.30 3.22
C GLN A 322 4.26 -27.39 2.25
N ALA A 323 4.91 -28.00 1.25
CA ALA A 323 5.60 -27.29 0.16
C ALA A 323 4.63 -26.35 -0.55
N ALA A 324 5.10 -25.17 -0.95
CA ALA A 324 4.38 -24.38 -1.92
C ALA A 324 4.57 -25.02 -3.30
N ASP A 325 3.52 -25.61 -3.86
CA ASP A 325 3.54 -25.99 -5.28
C ASP A 325 3.33 -24.72 -6.13
N GLU A 326 4.42 -24.22 -6.72
CA GLU A 326 4.39 -23.04 -7.60
C GLU A 326 3.53 -23.29 -8.86
N PHE A 327 3.40 -24.54 -9.30
CA PHE A 327 2.64 -24.92 -10.49
C PHE A 327 1.14 -25.05 -10.20
N GLN A 328 0.76 -25.33 -8.94
CA GLN A 328 -0.63 -25.39 -8.49
C GLN A 328 -0.90 -24.55 -7.23
N PRO A 329 -0.87 -23.21 -7.33
CA PRO A 329 -0.99 -22.32 -6.17
C PRO A 329 -2.29 -22.52 -5.36
N ILE A 330 -3.37 -22.96 -6.00
CA ILE A 330 -4.68 -23.16 -5.36
C ILE A 330 -4.66 -24.29 -4.32
N LEU A 331 -3.76 -25.27 -4.48
CA LEU A 331 -3.59 -26.36 -3.53
C LEU A 331 -2.70 -25.96 -2.35
N SER A 332 -2.08 -24.78 -2.37
CA SER A 332 -1.24 -24.33 -1.26
C SER A 332 -2.11 -23.95 -0.05
N PRO A 333 -1.80 -24.46 1.16
CA PRO A 333 -2.51 -24.08 2.39
C PRO A 333 -2.47 -22.58 2.69
N LEU A 334 -1.50 -21.84 2.15
CA LEU A 334 -1.36 -20.39 2.37
C LEU A 334 -2.09 -19.53 1.34
N TYR A 335 -2.50 -20.06 0.19
CA TYR A 335 -3.03 -19.28 -0.92
C TYR A 335 -4.26 -18.44 -0.53
N TYR A 336 -5.24 -19.08 0.11
CA TYR A 336 -6.48 -18.43 0.52
C TYR A 336 -6.24 -17.41 1.65
N ILE A 337 -5.36 -17.72 2.60
CA ILE A 337 -4.95 -16.79 3.66
C ILE A 337 -4.31 -15.54 3.06
N GLN A 338 -3.38 -15.72 2.11
CA GLN A 338 -2.72 -14.61 1.42
C GLN A 338 -3.73 -13.71 0.70
N ARG A 339 -4.63 -14.31 -0.10
CA ARG A 339 -5.65 -13.54 -0.83
C ARG A 339 -6.62 -12.81 0.09
N ALA A 340 -7.00 -13.42 1.22
CA ALA A 340 -7.88 -12.81 2.20
C ALA A 340 -7.24 -11.61 2.91
N LEU A 341 -5.94 -11.69 3.23
CA LEU A 341 -5.25 -10.69 4.04
C LEU A 341 -4.47 -9.64 3.25
N GLN A 342 -4.11 -9.90 1.99
CA GLN A 342 -3.31 -8.99 1.15
C GLN A 342 -3.85 -7.54 1.12
N PRO A 343 -5.17 -7.28 1.09
CA PRO A 343 -5.68 -5.90 1.14
C PRO A 343 -5.47 -5.21 2.51
N TYR A 344 -5.40 -5.98 3.60
CA TYR A 344 -5.51 -5.47 4.98
C TYR A 344 -4.20 -5.52 5.78
N ALA A 345 -3.24 -6.34 5.36
CA ALA A 345 -2.00 -6.61 6.08
C ALA A 345 -0.78 -6.64 5.16
N ASP A 346 0.38 -6.42 5.75
CA ASP A 346 1.67 -6.73 5.12
C ASP A 346 2.00 -8.20 5.40
N LEU A 347 2.21 -8.97 4.34
CA LEU A 347 2.40 -10.42 4.43
C LEU A 347 3.87 -10.75 4.24
N ILE A 348 4.46 -11.43 5.22
CA ILE A 348 5.85 -11.91 5.14
C ILE A 348 5.87 -13.43 5.16
N GLN A 349 6.79 -14.00 4.38
CA GLN A 349 7.08 -15.42 4.33
C GLN A 349 8.58 -15.61 4.56
N PRO A 350 9.00 -16.72 5.19
CA PRO A 350 10.41 -16.99 5.38
C PRO A 350 11.10 -17.36 4.07
N ASN A 351 12.41 -17.13 4.02
CA ASN A 351 13.24 -17.49 2.87
C ASN A 351 13.63 -18.98 2.86
N SER A 352 13.38 -19.70 3.95
CA SER A 352 13.73 -21.11 4.12
C SER A 352 12.56 -21.93 4.66
N ALA A 353 12.50 -23.22 4.30
CA ALA A 353 11.56 -24.18 4.87
C ALA A 353 12.00 -24.75 6.23
N ASP A 354 13.24 -24.45 6.65
CA ASP A 354 13.76 -24.85 7.96
C ASP A 354 13.15 -23.98 9.07
N LEU A 355 12.10 -24.48 9.72
CA LEU A 355 11.37 -23.77 10.76
C LEU A 355 12.26 -23.34 11.94
N ALA A 356 13.35 -24.06 12.22
CA ALA A 356 14.29 -23.69 13.28
C ALA A 356 15.04 -22.39 12.97
N LYS A 357 15.29 -22.10 11.69
CA LYS A 357 15.92 -20.85 11.22
C LYS A 357 14.89 -19.78 10.91
N SER A 358 13.80 -20.17 10.25
CA SER A 358 12.76 -19.26 9.77
C SER A 358 11.97 -18.59 10.89
N ILE A 359 11.68 -19.29 12.00
CA ILE A 359 10.93 -18.69 13.11
C ILE A 359 11.72 -17.56 13.78
N PRO A 360 13.00 -17.73 14.18
CA PRO A 360 13.82 -16.64 14.68
C PRO A 360 13.94 -15.44 13.72
N GLU A 361 14.11 -15.69 12.41
CA GLU A 361 14.16 -14.64 11.37
C GLU A 361 12.86 -13.84 11.33
N LEU A 362 11.71 -14.54 11.29
CA LEU A 362 10.39 -13.91 11.29
C LEU A 362 10.16 -13.10 12.58
N LEU A 363 10.55 -13.64 13.73
CA LEU A 363 10.42 -12.94 15.01
C LEU A 363 11.27 -11.66 15.07
N ALA A 364 12.45 -11.63 14.45
CA ALA A 364 13.27 -10.42 14.34
C ALA A 364 12.56 -9.29 13.56
N GLY A 365 11.66 -9.66 12.64
CA GLY A 365 10.79 -8.74 11.90
C GLY A 365 9.63 -8.15 12.73
N ASN A 366 9.49 -8.49 14.01
CA ASN A 366 8.42 -8.05 14.91
C ASN A 366 6.99 -8.14 14.31
N PRO A 367 6.55 -9.32 13.81
CA PRO A 367 5.20 -9.49 13.31
C PRO A 367 4.18 -9.35 14.45
N SER A 368 3.02 -8.76 14.14
CA SER A 368 1.88 -8.71 15.07
C SER A 368 1.14 -10.04 15.12
N VAL A 369 1.14 -10.78 14.01
CA VAL A 369 0.46 -12.07 13.85
C VAL A 369 1.39 -13.06 13.15
N ILE A 370 1.38 -14.32 13.61
CA ILE A 370 1.98 -15.46 12.91
C ILE A 370 0.84 -16.43 12.61
N ILE A 371 0.69 -16.80 11.35
CA ILE A 371 -0.31 -17.77 10.89
C ILE A 371 0.42 -19.03 10.43
N MET A 372 0.07 -20.18 11.00
CA MET A 372 0.60 -21.49 10.64
C MET A 372 -0.50 -22.36 10.02
N ALA A 373 -0.30 -22.84 8.80
CA ALA A 373 -1.20 -23.75 8.12
C ALA A 373 -0.65 -25.18 8.15
N ASP A 374 -1.39 -26.11 8.75
CA ASP A 374 -1.06 -27.54 8.85
C ASP A 374 0.37 -27.84 9.38
N VAL A 375 0.82 -27.08 10.38
CA VAL A 375 2.06 -27.40 11.11
C VAL A 375 1.67 -28.24 12.32
N GLY A 376 2.10 -29.50 12.36
CA GLY A 376 1.80 -30.42 13.46
C GLY A 376 2.72 -30.18 14.65
N ARG A 377 4.01 -30.50 14.47
CA ARG A 377 5.06 -30.33 15.48
C ARG A 377 6.07 -29.28 15.06
N LEU A 378 6.53 -28.48 16.02
CA LEU A 378 7.57 -27.48 15.83
C LEU A 378 8.92 -27.99 16.35
N PRO A 379 10.06 -27.51 15.82
CA PRO A 379 11.37 -27.76 16.40
C PRO A 379 11.41 -27.35 17.88
N GLN A 380 12.06 -28.16 18.73
CA GLN A 380 12.11 -27.95 20.19
C GLN A 380 12.57 -26.53 20.57
N GLU A 381 13.54 -26.00 19.82
CA GLU A 381 14.12 -24.67 20.05
C GLU A 381 13.19 -23.51 19.69
N SER A 382 12.17 -23.74 18.86
CA SER A 382 11.22 -22.72 18.41
C SER A 382 10.12 -22.42 19.43
N TYR A 383 9.84 -23.34 20.37
CA TYR A 383 8.76 -23.17 21.35
C TYR A 383 8.99 -21.99 22.30
N ALA A 384 10.15 -21.89 22.94
CA ALA A 384 10.40 -20.85 23.94
C ALA A 384 10.40 -19.42 23.36
N PRO A 385 11.02 -19.15 22.19
CA PRO A 385 10.91 -17.85 21.51
C PRO A 385 9.46 -17.48 21.15
N LEU A 386 8.69 -18.42 20.58
CA LEU A 386 7.29 -18.18 20.21
C LEU A 386 6.42 -17.88 21.44
N GLN A 387 6.58 -18.66 22.50
CA GLN A 387 5.84 -18.43 23.74
C GLN A 387 6.13 -17.04 24.32
N ARG A 388 7.39 -16.61 24.31
CA ARG A 388 7.77 -15.26 24.75
C ARG A 388 7.16 -14.17 23.88
N TRP A 389 7.16 -14.36 22.56
CA TRP A 389 6.54 -13.41 21.62
C TRP A 389 5.02 -13.29 21.83
N ILE A 390 4.33 -14.41 22.02
CA ILE A 390 2.89 -14.42 22.34
C ILE A 390 2.65 -13.74 23.70
N GLN A 391 3.40 -14.10 24.74
CA GLN A 391 3.28 -13.49 26.07
C GLN A 391 3.39 -11.95 26.01
N ASN A 392 4.25 -11.44 25.12
CA ASN A 392 4.47 -10.03 24.90
C ASN A 392 3.45 -9.34 23.95
N GLY A 393 2.35 -10.01 23.58
CA GLY A 393 1.28 -9.41 22.78
C GLY A 393 1.09 -9.98 21.37
N GLY A 394 1.91 -10.95 20.96
CA GLY A 394 1.78 -11.63 19.66
C GLY A 394 0.49 -12.46 19.55
N THR A 395 -0.05 -12.56 18.34
CA THR A 395 -1.22 -13.42 18.03
C THR A 395 -0.82 -14.58 17.13
N LEU A 396 -0.79 -15.80 17.68
CA LEU A 396 -0.57 -17.02 16.90
C LEU A 396 -1.92 -17.53 16.39
N VAL A 397 -2.06 -17.70 15.08
CA VAL A 397 -3.20 -18.35 14.44
C VAL A 397 -2.73 -19.67 13.84
N ARG A 398 -3.43 -20.76 14.12
CA ARG A 398 -3.16 -22.08 13.55
C ARG A 398 -4.37 -22.57 12.78
N PHE A 399 -4.13 -23.19 11.64
CA PHE A 399 -5.11 -23.97 10.91
C PHE A 399 -4.79 -25.44 11.05
N ALA A 400 -5.82 -26.23 11.37
CA ALA A 400 -5.69 -27.67 11.44
C ALA A 400 -5.46 -28.26 10.05
N GLY A 401 -4.97 -29.48 10.02
CA GLY A 401 -4.73 -30.21 8.79
C GLY A 401 -4.26 -31.64 9.13
N PRO A 402 -3.88 -32.43 8.11
CA PRO A 402 -3.47 -33.81 8.29
C PRO A 402 -2.33 -33.99 9.31
N ARG A 403 -1.33 -33.09 9.30
CA ARG A 403 -0.17 -33.13 10.20
C ARG A 403 -0.57 -32.78 11.63
N LEU A 404 -1.37 -31.72 11.81
CA LEU A 404 -1.87 -31.36 13.15
C LEU A 404 -2.82 -32.43 13.73
N ALA A 405 -3.59 -33.12 12.88
CA ALA A 405 -4.46 -34.22 13.32
C ALA A 405 -3.69 -35.46 13.78
N ALA A 406 -2.52 -35.72 13.18
CA ALA A 406 -1.61 -36.81 13.56
C ALA A 406 -0.66 -36.43 14.71
N ALA A 407 -0.53 -35.13 15.00
CA ALA A 407 0.37 -34.64 16.03
C ALA A 407 -0.01 -35.15 17.44
N PRO A 408 0.97 -35.32 18.33
CA PRO A 408 0.72 -35.63 19.74
C PRO A 408 -0.11 -34.55 20.44
N ALA A 409 -0.91 -34.95 21.43
CA ALA A 409 -1.88 -34.08 22.09
C ALA A 409 -1.25 -33.03 23.04
N ASP A 410 0.07 -33.01 23.20
CA ASP A 410 0.81 -32.23 24.20
C ASP A 410 1.42 -30.92 23.66
N ASP A 411 1.01 -30.43 22.48
CA ASP A 411 1.50 -29.16 21.94
C ASP A 411 1.07 -27.96 22.83
N PRO A 412 2.01 -27.21 23.44
CA PRO A 412 1.67 -26.05 24.27
C PRO A 412 1.16 -24.85 23.47
N LEU A 413 1.28 -24.86 22.14
CA LEU A 413 0.89 -23.80 21.21
C LEU A 413 -0.46 -24.04 20.53
N VAL A 414 -1.30 -24.92 21.10
CA VAL A 414 -2.73 -25.01 20.79
C VAL A 414 -3.60 -24.51 21.96
N PRO A 415 -4.77 -23.92 21.70
CA PRO A 415 -5.59 -23.31 22.74
C PRO A 415 -6.35 -24.32 23.61
N VAL A 416 -6.55 -25.52 23.10
CA VAL A 416 -7.32 -26.62 23.70
C VAL A 416 -6.62 -27.95 23.43
N THR A 417 -6.78 -28.93 24.32
CA THR A 417 -6.28 -30.29 24.08
C THR A 417 -7.04 -30.91 22.90
N LEU A 418 -6.30 -31.50 21.97
CA LEU A 418 -6.85 -32.08 20.74
C LEU A 418 -6.97 -33.59 20.87
N ARG A 419 -8.08 -34.15 20.36
CA ARG A 419 -8.21 -35.58 20.15
C ARG A 419 -7.42 -35.98 18.92
N GLN A 420 -6.69 -37.10 18.99
CA GLN A 420 -5.95 -37.63 17.85
C GLN A 420 -6.88 -38.03 16.70
N GLY A 421 -6.47 -37.69 15.49
CA GLY A 421 -7.25 -37.89 14.27
C GLY A 421 -8.24 -36.76 13.96
N ALA A 422 -9.01 -36.95 12.89
CA ALA A 422 -10.01 -35.99 12.44
C ALA A 422 -11.40 -36.65 12.34
N ARG A 423 -12.44 -35.88 12.65
CA ARG A 423 -13.84 -36.25 12.41
C ARG A 423 -14.19 -35.91 10.98
N THR A 424 -14.59 -36.91 10.19
CA THR A 424 -15.11 -36.76 8.83
C THR A 424 -16.64 -36.78 8.80
N PHE A 425 -17.22 -36.01 7.88
CA PHE A 425 -18.63 -35.92 7.57
C PHE A 425 -18.85 -36.33 6.11
N GLY A 426 -19.97 -37.01 5.80
CA GLY A 426 -20.36 -37.34 4.42
C GLY A 426 -19.52 -38.40 3.68
N GLY A 427 -18.55 -39.05 4.33
CA GLY A 427 -17.84 -40.20 3.75
C GLY A 427 -18.69 -41.48 3.77
N ALA A 428 -18.34 -42.49 2.98
CA ALA A 428 -19.10 -43.75 2.86
C ALA A 428 -19.34 -44.51 4.19
N LEU A 429 -18.54 -44.23 5.24
CA LEU A 429 -18.68 -44.76 6.59
C LEU A 429 -19.25 -43.75 7.61
N SER A 430 -19.46 -42.49 7.21
CA SER A 430 -20.01 -41.42 8.04
C SER A 430 -21.47 -41.15 7.68
N TRP A 431 -22.38 -41.54 8.58
CA TRP A 431 -23.81 -41.26 8.48
C TRP A 431 -24.18 -39.79 8.73
N ALA A 432 -23.20 -38.93 9.09
CA ALA A 432 -23.42 -37.52 9.37
C ALA A 432 -23.23 -36.66 8.12
N GLU A 433 -24.23 -35.84 7.79
CA GLU A 433 -24.13 -34.82 6.75
C GLU A 433 -23.11 -33.73 7.11
N PRO A 434 -22.45 -33.09 6.12
CA PRO A 434 -21.61 -31.91 6.35
C PRO A 434 -22.33 -30.86 7.19
N GLN A 435 -21.63 -30.29 8.17
CA GLN A 435 -22.25 -29.43 9.17
C GLN A 435 -22.09 -27.94 8.81
N PRO A 436 -23.16 -27.13 8.87
CA PRO A 436 -23.06 -25.70 8.71
C PRO A 436 -22.54 -25.02 9.99
N LEU A 437 -22.10 -23.77 9.87
CA LEU A 437 -21.75 -22.92 11.02
C LEU A 437 -23.00 -22.53 11.82
N ALA A 438 -22.87 -22.47 13.13
CA ALA A 438 -23.84 -21.86 14.02
C ALA A 438 -23.77 -20.32 13.95
N ASP A 439 -24.70 -19.67 14.64
CA ASP A 439 -24.64 -18.22 14.81
C ASP A 439 -23.41 -17.83 15.66
N PHE A 440 -22.75 -16.72 15.30
CA PHE A 440 -21.60 -16.25 16.06
C PHE A 440 -22.02 -15.82 17.48
N PRO A 441 -21.20 -16.12 18.51
CA PRO A 441 -21.47 -15.67 19.87
C PRO A 441 -21.59 -14.14 19.98
N SER A 442 -22.27 -13.65 21.02
CA SER A 442 -22.40 -12.22 21.30
C SER A 442 -21.11 -11.58 21.86
N PHE A 443 -20.05 -12.37 22.04
CA PHE A 443 -18.75 -11.97 22.56
C PHE A 443 -17.63 -12.36 21.59
N GLY A 444 -16.44 -11.81 21.80
CA GLY A 444 -15.27 -12.07 20.94
C GLY A 444 -15.27 -11.24 19.64
N PRO A 445 -14.27 -11.46 18.78
CA PRO A 445 -14.04 -10.61 17.60
C PRO A 445 -15.12 -10.76 16.53
N PHE A 446 -15.84 -11.88 16.49
CA PHE A 446 -16.89 -12.17 15.49
C PHE A 446 -18.28 -11.69 15.91
N ALA A 447 -18.42 -11.08 17.09
CA ALA A 447 -19.69 -10.53 17.54
C ALA A 447 -20.27 -9.53 16.50
N GLY A 448 -21.56 -9.68 16.21
CA GLY A 448 -22.29 -8.86 15.25
C GLY A 448 -22.07 -9.23 13.77
N MET A 449 -21.30 -10.27 13.45
CA MET A 449 -21.24 -10.81 12.09
C MET A 449 -22.57 -11.47 11.69
N PRO A 450 -22.99 -11.37 10.41
CA PRO A 450 -24.17 -12.08 9.92
C PRO A 450 -23.95 -13.60 9.99
N LYS A 451 -25.04 -14.37 10.05
CA LYS A 451 -24.97 -15.83 10.02
C LYS A 451 -24.40 -16.30 8.66
N PRO A 452 -23.37 -17.17 8.63
CA PRO A 452 -22.87 -17.78 7.41
C PRO A 452 -23.94 -18.70 6.79
N THR A 453 -24.27 -18.53 5.51
CA THR A 453 -25.29 -19.37 4.84
C THR A 453 -24.71 -20.45 3.93
N ASN A 454 -23.46 -20.29 3.48
CA ASN A 454 -22.87 -21.10 2.40
C ASN A 454 -21.56 -21.78 2.82
N VAL A 455 -21.41 -22.11 4.10
CA VAL A 455 -20.20 -22.77 4.62
C VAL A 455 -20.58 -24.13 5.19
N LEU A 456 -20.05 -25.19 4.59
CA LEU A 456 -20.19 -26.56 5.07
C LEU A 456 -18.82 -27.11 5.50
N ILE A 457 -18.80 -27.75 6.66
CA ILE A 457 -17.63 -28.40 7.21
C ILE A 457 -17.72 -29.91 6.93
N LYS A 458 -16.74 -30.43 6.20
CA LYS A 458 -16.63 -31.84 5.80
C LYS A 458 -15.67 -32.61 6.70
N ARG A 459 -14.70 -31.94 7.31
CA ARG A 459 -13.75 -32.54 8.25
C ARG A 459 -13.25 -31.55 9.27
N GLN A 460 -12.95 -32.01 10.50
CA GLN A 460 -12.32 -31.17 11.53
C GLN A 460 -11.52 -31.97 12.57
N VAL A 461 -10.53 -31.34 13.19
CA VAL A 461 -9.88 -31.88 14.41
C VAL A 461 -10.74 -31.54 15.63
N LEU A 462 -10.95 -32.50 16.53
CA LEU A 462 -11.83 -32.30 17.68
C LEU A 462 -11.07 -31.84 18.92
N ALA A 463 -11.62 -30.86 19.63
CA ALA A 463 -11.21 -30.55 20.99
C ALA A 463 -11.71 -31.62 21.98
N GLU A 464 -10.95 -31.83 23.05
CA GLU A 464 -11.43 -32.53 24.24
C GLU A 464 -12.42 -31.64 25.03
N PRO A 465 -13.59 -32.19 25.43
CA PRO A 465 -14.56 -31.42 26.21
C PRO A 465 -14.00 -31.00 27.57
N THR A 466 -13.93 -29.70 27.81
CA THR A 466 -13.53 -29.09 29.09
C THR A 466 -14.57 -28.05 29.54
N PRO A 467 -14.73 -27.77 30.84
CA PRO A 467 -15.77 -26.86 31.34
C PRO A 467 -15.67 -25.44 30.76
N ASP A 468 -14.46 -24.98 30.43
CA ASP A 468 -14.16 -23.66 29.90
C ASP A 468 -14.12 -23.60 28.36
N LEU A 469 -14.35 -24.72 27.67
CA LEU A 469 -14.32 -24.81 26.21
C LEU A 469 -15.31 -23.84 25.54
N ALA A 470 -16.51 -23.68 26.11
CA ALA A 470 -17.54 -22.80 25.55
C ALA A 470 -17.11 -21.33 25.57
N GLU A 471 -16.46 -20.87 26.65
CA GLU A 471 -15.98 -19.49 26.78
C GLU A 471 -14.79 -19.21 25.84
N ARG A 472 -14.04 -20.25 25.48
CA ARG A 472 -12.92 -20.21 24.54
C ARG A 472 -13.32 -20.36 23.08
N THR A 473 -14.59 -20.59 22.78
CA THR A 473 -15.06 -20.87 21.40
C THR A 473 -15.61 -19.60 20.75
N TRP A 474 -14.95 -19.12 19.70
CA TRP A 474 -15.39 -17.95 18.91
C TRP A 474 -16.34 -18.31 17.76
N ALA A 475 -16.31 -19.55 17.29
CA ALA A 475 -17.25 -20.06 16.29
C ALA A 475 -17.48 -21.55 16.54
N SER A 476 -18.71 -22.02 16.35
CA SER A 476 -19.09 -23.42 16.49
C SER A 476 -19.91 -23.89 15.28
N LEU A 477 -20.03 -25.20 15.11
CA LEU A 477 -20.95 -25.81 14.17
C LEU A 477 -22.39 -25.82 14.72
N ALA A 478 -23.36 -26.09 13.85
CA ALA A 478 -24.76 -26.22 14.23
C ALA A 478 -25.01 -27.32 15.29
N ASP A 479 -24.14 -28.33 15.37
CA ASP A 479 -24.17 -29.37 16.41
C ASP A 479 -23.51 -28.97 17.73
N GLY A 480 -23.01 -27.73 17.84
CA GLY A 480 -22.34 -27.18 19.02
C GLY A 480 -20.86 -27.50 19.12
N THR A 481 -20.27 -28.23 18.17
CA THR A 481 -18.84 -28.53 18.19
C THR A 481 -18.02 -27.27 17.88
N PRO A 482 -16.93 -26.97 18.63
CA PRO A 482 -16.08 -25.81 18.34
C PRO A 482 -15.40 -25.89 16.97
N LEU A 483 -15.43 -24.77 16.25
CA LEU A 483 -14.74 -24.59 14.96
C LEU A 483 -13.54 -23.64 15.09
N VAL A 484 -13.67 -22.58 15.89
CA VAL A 484 -12.57 -21.65 16.21
C VAL A 484 -12.45 -21.52 17.71
N THR A 485 -11.29 -21.87 18.25
CA THR A 485 -10.98 -21.81 19.68
C THR A 485 -9.84 -20.84 19.97
N GLU A 486 -9.83 -20.28 21.17
CA GLU A 486 -8.83 -19.31 21.62
C GLU A 486 -8.29 -19.63 23.01
N LYS A 487 -7.04 -19.22 23.24
CA LYS A 487 -6.40 -19.15 24.55
C LYS A 487 -5.59 -17.88 24.68
N GLN A 488 -6.00 -16.98 25.57
CA GLN A 488 -5.20 -15.83 25.97
C GLN A 488 -3.96 -16.29 26.74
N MET A 489 -2.79 -15.73 26.41
CA MET A 489 -1.54 -15.96 27.13
C MET A 489 -0.85 -14.62 27.43
N GLN A 490 -1.01 -14.16 28.67
CA GLN A 490 -0.63 -12.80 29.10
C GLN A 490 -1.22 -11.74 28.16
N ALA A 491 -0.40 -10.94 27.46
CA ALA A 491 -0.86 -9.88 26.58
C ALA A 491 -1.28 -10.37 25.19
N GLY A 492 -0.82 -11.55 24.75
CA GLY A 492 -1.16 -12.12 23.45
C GLY A 492 -2.08 -13.32 23.53
N ARG A 493 -2.23 -14.03 22.40
CA ARG A 493 -3.23 -15.09 22.25
C ARG A 493 -2.84 -16.14 21.23
N ILE A 494 -3.45 -17.32 21.37
CA ILE A 494 -3.37 -18.44 20.44
C ILE A 494 -4.79 -18.72 19.94
N VAL A 495 -4.97 -18.75 18.63
CA VAL A 495 -6.24 -19.04 17.94
C VAL A 495 -6.06 -20.28 17.08
N LEU A 496 -6.99 -21.22 17.14
CA LEU A 496 -6.99 -22.42 16.31
C LEU A 496 -8.29 -22.50 15.51
N PHE A 497 -8.15 -22.60 14.19
CA PHE A 497 -9.19 -23.08 13.30
C PHE A 497 -9.10 -24.60 13.25
N HIS A 498 -10.18 -25.28 13.61
CA HIS A 498 -10.27 -26.75 13.66
C HIS A 498 -10.40 -27.39 12.26
N VAL A 499 -10.24 -26.60 11.19
CA VAL A 499 -10.30 -26.98 9.78
C VAL A 499 -9.06 -26.48 9.05
N SER A 500 -8.82 -27.00 7.84
CA SER A 500 -7.74 -26.52 6.98
C SER A 500 -8.01 -25.14 6.38
N ALA A 501 -6.93 -24.49 5.97
CA ALA A 501 -6.95 -23.19 5.30
C ALA A 501 -7.25 -23.30 3.79
N GLU A 502 -7.47 -24.52 3.29
CA GLU A 502 -7.80 -24.84 1.90
C GLU A 502 -9.18 -25.54 1.82
N PRO A 503 -9.83 -25.59 0.64
CA PRO A 503 -11.22 -26.03 0.53
C PRO A 503 -11.44 -27.55 0.70
N GLU A 504 -10.38 -28.32 0.99
CA GLU A 504 -10.47 -29.77 1.14
C GLU A 504 -11.37 -30.18 2.33
N TRP A 505 -11.18 -29.55 3.50
CA TRP A 505 -11.93 -29.91 4.71
C TRP A 505 -13.23 -29.13 4.86
N SER A 506 -13.37 -27.98 4.19
CA SER A 506 -14.52 -27.11 4.34
C SER A 506 -14.64 -26.09 3.21
N ASP A 507 -15.84 -25.55 3.01
CA ASP A 507 -16.06 -24.44 2.07
C ASP A 507 -15.72 -23.07 2.70
N LEU A 508 -15.17 -23.04 3.92
CA LEU A 508 -14.85 -21.80 4.64
C LEU A 508 -13.82 -20.94 3.87
N PRO A 509 -12.66 -21.46 3.41
CA PRO A 509 -11.62 -20.62 2.80
C PRO A 509 -12.02 -19.88 1.52
N ILE A 510 -13.09 -20.35 0.85
CA ILE A 510 -13.65 -19.73 -0.37
C ILE A 510 -14.82 -18.77 -0.06
N SER A 511 -15.18 -18.60 1.21
CA SER A 511 -16.30 -17.75 1.65
C SER A 511 -15.86 -16.32 2.00
N GLY A 512 -16.81 -15.37 1.93
CA GLY A 512 -16.58 -14.02 2.43
C GLY A 512 -16.42 -13.96 3.96
N ASP A 513 -17.01 -14.91 4.68
CA ASP A 513 -16.88 -15.03 6.15
C ASP A 513 -15.43 -15.26 6.57
N PHE A 514 -14.68 -16.07 5.82
CA PHE A 514 -13.26 -16.32 6.09
C PHE A 514 -12.41 -15.04 6.01
N VAL A 515 -12.66 -14.19 5.01
CA VAL A 515 -11.99 -12.90 4.86
C VAL A 515 -12.29 -11.99 6.05
N GLU A 516 -13.55 -11.89 6.43
CA GLU A 516 -14.00 -11.09 7.58
C GLU A 516 -13.45 -11.60 8.92
N MET A 517 -13.44 -12.93 9.13
CA MET A 517 -12.89 -13.55 10.33
C MET A 517 -11.39 -13.27 10.47
N LEU A 518 -10.61 -13.51 9.40
CA LEU A 518 -9.17 -13.21 9.40
C LEU A 518 -8.90 -11.72 9.60
N ARG A 519 -9.65 -10.83 8.94
CA ARG A 519 -9.51 -9.38 9.11
C ARG A 519 -9.73 -8.97 10.56
N ARG A 520 -10.78 -9.46 11.22
CA ARG A 520 -11.10 -9.15 12.62
C ARG A 520 -10.05 -9.69 13.59
N ILE A 521 -9.50 -10.88 13.34
CA ILE A 521 -8.38 -11.42 14.14
C ILE A 521 -7.13 -10.51 14.00
N VAL A 522 -6.78 -10.12 12.78
CA VAL A 522 -5.61 -9.25 12.54
C VAL A 522 -5.83 -7.86 13.16
N GLN A 523 -7.03 -7.30 13.09
CA GLN A 523 -7.37 -6.02 13.73
C GLN A 523 -7.32 -6.09 15.26
N LEU A 524 -7.66 -7.25 15.84
CA LEU A 524 -7.55 -7.48 17.29
C LEU A 524 -6.08 -7.50 17.76
N SER A 525 -5.13 -7.79 16.87
CA SER A 525 -3.69 -7.76 17.20
C SER A 525 -3.20 -6.31 17.38
N ARG A 526 -2.38 -6.08 18.42
CA ARG A 526 -1.82 -4.75 18.73
C ARG A 526 -0.85 -4.28 17.63
N SER A 527 -0.89 -2.99 17.30
CA SER A 527 0.15 -2.33 16.49
C SER A 527 1.40 -2.16 17.34
N GLY A 528 2.53 -2.68 16.88
CA GLY A 528 3.82 -2.44 17.52
C GLY A 528 4.21 -3.56 18.48
N GLY A 529 5.37 -4.14 18.23
CA GLY A 529 5.99 -5.10 19.15
C GLY A 529 6.22 -4.49 20.54
N VAL A 530 6.03 -5.32 21.55
CA VAL A 530 6.67 -5.34 22.88
C VAL A 530 7.20 -3.99 23.43
N THR A 531 6.35 -2.98 23.64
CA THR A 531 6.75 -1.83 24.48
C THR A 531 5.68 -1.18 25.36
N SER A 532 4.41 -1.63 25.37
CA SER A 532 3.41 -1.06 26.28
C SER A 532 2.72 -2.09 27.17
N THR A 533 3.03 -1.99 28.47
CA THR A 533 2.33 -2.63 29.57
C THR A 533 1.18 -1.72 29.97
N ASP A 534 -0.01 -1.98 29.45
CA ASP A 534 -1.26 -2.09 30.22
C ASP A 534 -2.51 -2.08 29.33
N SER A 535 -3.59 -2.57 29.93
CA SER A 535 -4.99 -2.42 29.52
C SER A 535 -5.48 -3.20 28.28
N ALA A 536 -6.30 -4.22 28.58
CA ALA A 536 -7.23 -4.84 27.64
C ALA A 536 -8.25 -3.80 27.13
N PRO A 537 -8.74 -3.90 25.89
CA PRO A 537 -9.77 -3.00 25.39
C PRO A 537 -11.09 -3.30 26.12
N LYS A 538 -11.42 -2.46 27.12
CA LYS A 538 -12.79 -2.38 27.61
C LYS A 538 -13.64 -1.73 26.53
N THR A 539 -14.77 -2.36 26.25
CA THR A 539 -15.83 -1.87 25.37
C THR A 539 -16.30 -0.48 25.79
N SER A 540 -16.39 0.42 24.80
CA SER A 540 -17.37 1.52 24.74
C SER A 540 -17.28 2.62 25.82
N GLU A 541 -16.15 3.31 25.91
CA GLU A 541 -16.06 4.57 26.66
C GLU A 541 -15.89 5.76 25.69
N ALA A 542 -16.55 6.89 25.97
CA ALA A 542 -16.43 8.09 25.14
C ALA A 542 -14.98 8.59 25.16
N LEU A 543 -14.41 8.83 23.97
CA LEU A 543 -13.01 9.17 23.77
C LEU A 543 -12.74 10.64 24.14
N PRO A 544 -11.95 10.95 25.18
CA PRO A 544 -11.67 12.34 25.54
C PRO A 544 -10.83 13.05 24.46
N PRO A 545 -10.92 14.38 24.31
CA PRO A 545 -10.05 15.12 23.39
C PRO A 545 -8.58 15.00 23.84
N PHE A 546 -7.71 14.52 22.95
CA PHE A 546 -6.28 14.32 23.23
C PHE A 546 -5.43 15.46 22.65
N ARG A 547 -5.58 15.73 21.34
CA ARG A 547 -4.92 16.85 20.66
C ARG A 547 -5.84 17.47 19.62
N LEU A 548 -6.01 18.78 19.62
CA LEU A 548 -6.91 19.48 18.71
C LEU A 548 -6.14 20.17 17.58
N LEU A 549 -6.76 20.27 16.41
CA LEU A 549 -6.21 20.94 15.25
C LEU A 549 -6.53 22.44 15.32
N THR A 550 -5.54 23.31 15.16
CA THR A 550 -5.73 24.76 15.05
C THR A 550 -6.13 25.16 13.62
N ALA A 551 -6.65 26.38 13.44
CA ALA A 551 -7.05 26.88 12.11
C ALA A 551 -5.90 26.89 11.08
N LYS A 552 -4.64 26.94 11.54
CA LYS A 552 -3.44 26.89 10.70
C LYS A 552 -2.95 25.46 10.41
N GLY A 553 -3.64 24.43 10.90
CA GLY A 553 -3.26 23.02 10.69
C GLY A 553 -2.23 22.47 11.69
N VAL A 554 -1.99 23.13 12.83
CA VAL A 554 -1.07 22.66 13.88
C VAL A 554 -1.85 21.94 14.98
N LEU A 555 -1.36 20.77 15.43
CA LEU A 555 -1.93 20.05 16.58
C LEU A 555 -1.47 20.70 17.91
N THR A 556 -2.40 20.90 18.83
CA THR A 556 -2.18 21.45 20.17
C THR A 556 -2.77 20.53 21.24
N SER A 557 -2.19 20.54 22.45
CA SER A 557 -2.73 19.87 23.63
C SER A 557 -3.82 20.69 24.34
N GLU A 558 -4.07 21.93 23.89
CA GLU A 558 -5.16 22.74 24.41
C GLU A 558 -6.51 22.17 23.96
N THR A 559 -7.28 21.63 24.90
CA THR A 559 -8.58 20.99 24.63
C THR A 559 -9.77 21.95 24.77
N GLY A 560 -9.58 23.10 25.42
CA GLY A 560 -10.60 24.14 25.56
C GLY A 560 -11.92 23.60 26.11
N ASN A 561 -13.02 23.85 25.37
CA ASN A 561 -14.37 23.39 25.70
C ASN A 561 -14.80 22.15 24.90
N ALA A 562 -13.86 21.40 24.30
CA ALA A 562 -14.17 20.21 23.52
C ALA A 562 -14.75 19.10 24.40
N ARG A 563 -15.78 18.42 23.90
CA ARG A 563 -16.44 17.29 24.56
C ARG A 563 -15.85 15.97 24.06
N PRO A 564 -15.90 14.91 24.90
CA PRO A 564 -15.54 13.56 24.46
C PRO A 564 -16.34 13.12 23.22
N LEU A 565 -15.68 12.36 22.35
CA LEU A 565 -16.24 11.80 21.14
C LEU A 565 -16.85 10.42 21.45
N ASP A 566 -18.12 10.20 21.08
CA ASP A 566 -18.76 8.89 21.19
C ASP A 566 -18.71 8.16 19.84
N PRO A 567 -17.88 7.10 19.70
CA PRO A 567 -17.75 6.36 18.45
C PRO A 567 -18.98 5.49 18.11
N ASN A 568 -19.90 5.26 19.05
CA ASN A 568 -21.11 4.44 18.85
C ASN A 568 -22.34 5.23 18.42
N ASN A 569 -22.22 6.54 18.24
CA ASN A 569 -23.32 7.36 17.77
C ASN A 569 -23.69 6.98 16.32
N LYS A 570 -24.97 6.72 16.04
CA LYS A 570 -25.47 6.17 14.76
C LYS A 570 -25.42 7.14 13.56
N GLY A 571 -24.68 8.24 13.66
CA GLY A 571 -24.50 9.25 12.60
C GLY A 571 -23.06 9.35 12.14
N ALA A 572 -22.85 9.91 10.95
CA ALA A 572 -21.50 10.23 10.48
C ALA A 572 -20.85 11.22 11.45
N ILE A 573 -19.69 10.85 12.02
CA ILE A 573 -18.96 11.71 12.94
C ILE A 573 -18.36 12.88 12.15
N ALA A 574 -18.88 14.08 12.37
CA ALA A 574 -18.43 15.30 11.71
C ALA A 574 -17.94 16.34 12.71
N ALA A 575 -16.89 17.07 12.34
CA ALA A 575 -16.33 18.14 13.15
C ALA A 575 -17.37 19.25 13.40
N ASN A 576 -17.51 19.65 14.66
CA ASN A 576 -18.47 20.66 15.10
C ASN A 576 -17.95 21.43 16.33
N PHE A 577 -18.78 22.31 16.91
CA PHE A 577 -18.40 23.15 18.05
C PHE A 577 -18.11 22.37 19.34
N ASP A 578 -18.75 21.21 19.53
CA ASP A 578 -18.54 20.33 20.69
C ASP A 578 -17.43 19.32 20.42
N ASN A 579 -17.29 18.84 19.18
CA ASN A 579 -16.21 17.95 18.75
C ASN A 579 -15.39 18.64 17.63
N PRO A 580 -14.49 19.58 17.97
CA PRO A 580 -13.59 20.19 16.99
C PRO A 580 -12.62 19.15 16.38
N PRO A 581 -12.07 19.39 15.19
CA PRO A 581 -11.18 18.41 14.56
C PRO A 581 -9.90 18.22 15.36
N GLY A 582 -9.43 16.98 15.44
CA GLY A 582 -8.36 16.57 16.34
C GLY A 582 -8.28 15.05 16.53
N LEU A 583 -7.41 14.62 17.44
CA LEU A 583 -7.27 13.26 17.92
C LEU A 583 -7.99 13.11 19.25
N TYR A 584 -8.80 12.06 19.39
CA TYR A 584 -9.61 11.73 20.56
C TYR A 584 -9.23 10.35 21.10
N GLY A 585 -8.95 10.22 22.40
CA GLY A 585 -8.48 9.00 23.04
C GLY A 585 -7.31 9.25 23.99
N SER A 586 -6.28 8.42 23.89
CA SER A 586 -5.06 8.47 24.71
C SER A 586 -3.81 8.29 23.85
N GLU A 587 -2.63 8.36 24.46
CA GLU A 587 -1.36 8.07 23.77
C GLU A 587 -1.28 6.61 23.27
N ASP A 588 -1.96 5.68 23.95
CA ASP A 588 -1.99 4.25 23.61
C ASP A 588 -3.03 3.88 22.53
N GLY A 589 -3.92 4.81 22.19
CA GLY A 589 -5.03 4.56 21.26
C GLY A 589 -5.89 5.79 21.04
N PHE A 590 -5.99 6.25 19.79
CA PHE A 590 -6.81 7.41 19.43
C PHE A 590 -7.54 7.29 18.07
N THR A 591 -8.62 8.06 17.94
CA THR A 591 -9.42 8.24 16.72
C THR A 591 -9.25 9.66 16.19
N ALA A 592 -9.07 9.79 14.87
CA ALA A 592 -8.94 11.07 14.19
C ALA A 592 -10.30 11.62 13.75
N LEU A 593 -10.53 12.91 14.01
CA LEU A 593 -11.67 13.68 13.51
C LEU A 593 -11.14 14.81 12.61
N ASN A 594 -11.38 14.69 11.31
CA ASN A 594 -10.94 15.66 10.31
C ASN A 594 -11.96 16.80 10.11
N VAL A 595 -11.49 17.93 9.57
CA VAL A 595 -12.31 19.14 9.34
C VAL A 595 -13.48 18.86 8.38
N LEU A 596 -13.18 18.17 7.29
CA LEU A 596 -14.13 17.75 6.28
C LEU A 596 -14.34 16.23 6.36
N PRO A 597 -15.53 15.72 6.01
CA PRO A 597 -15.75 14.29 5.90
C PRO A 597 -14.93 13.71 4.74
N ASN A 598 -14.78 12.39 4.75
CA ASN A 598 -14.10 11.69 3.67
C ASN A 598 -14.79 11.95 2.32
N ASP A 599 -13.99 12.12 1.28
CA ASP A 599 -14.42 12.35 -0.11
C ASP A 599 -15.28 13.62 -0.31
N ALA A 600 -15.19 14.61 0.59
CA ALA A 600 -15.82 15.90 0.39
C ALA A 600 -15.27 16.62 -0.86
N GLU A 601 -16.13 17.35 -1.56
CA GLU A 601 -15.77 18.16 -2.71
C GLU A 601 -16.05 19.64 -2.44
N LEU A 602 -15.06 20.51 -2.69
CA LEU A 602 -15.25 21.96 -2.58
C LEU A 602 -15.93 22.50 -3.84
N LYS A 603 -17.08 23.15 -3.64
CA LYS A 603 -17.86 23.79 -4.71
C LYS A 603 -17.93 25.30 -4.49
N PRO A 604 -17.86 26.11 -5.56
CA PRO A 604 -18.07 27.56 -5.48
C PRO A 604 -19.47 27.90 -4.96
N LEU A 605 -19.57 28.95 -4.15
CA LEU A 605 -20.84 29.47 -3.66
C LEU A 605 -21.75 29.93 -4.81
N ASP A 606 -22.97 29.38 -4.88
CA ASP A 606 -23.96 29.78 -5.87
C ASP A 606 -24.60 31.14 -5.53
N ILE A 607 -24.66 32.02 -6.53
CA ILE A 607 -25.28 33.35 -6.44
C ILE A 607 -26.44 33.53 -7.42
N SER A 608 -26.71 32.54 -8.27
CA SER A 608 -27.57 32.67 -9.45
C SER A 608 -29.06 32.82 -9.13
N GLY A 609 -29.47 32.58 -7.87
CA GLY A 609 -30.86 32.67 -7.39
C GLY A 609 -31.25 33.96 -6.64
N SER A 610 -30.33 34.92 -6.44
CA SER A 610 -30.58 36.09 -5.60
C SER A 610 -31.64 37.04 -6.18
N SER A 611 -32.60 37.45 -5.36
CA SER A 611 -33.63 38.45 -5.70
C SER A 611 -33.11 39.89 -5.71
N VAL A 612 -31.91 40.13 -5.19
CA VAL A 612 -31.20 41.43 -5.13
C VAL A 612 -29.90 41.34 -5.93
N SER A 613 -29.53 42.42 -6.61
CA SER A 613 -28.25 42.50 -7.33
C SER A 613 -27.07 42.40 -6.35
N VAL A 614 -26.24 41.37 -6.50
CA VAL A 614 -25.05 41.13 -5.68
C VAL A 614 -23.84 41.77 -6.37
N ALA A 615 -23.19 42.73 -5.71
CA ALA A 615 -21.94 43.30 -6.17
C ALA A 615 -20.77 42.40 -5.73
N ARG A 616 -19.97 41.90 -6.67
CA ARG A 616 -18.76 41.11 -6.38
C ARG A 616 -17.55 42.02 -6.28
N GLU A 617 -16.83 41.94 -5.16
CA GLU A 617 -15.60 42.69 -4.90
C GLU A 617 -14.50 41.72 -4.42
N GLY A 618 -13.24 42.10 -4.64
CA GLY A 618 -12.08 41.36 -4.10
C GLY A 618 -11.66 41.89 -2.74
N LEU A 619 -11.01 41.05 -1.93
CA LEU A 619 -10.37 41.49 -0.68
C LEU A 619 -9.33 42.60 -0.92
N ILE A 620 -9.13 43.44 0.09
CA ILE A 620 -8.07 44.44 0.12
C ILE A 620 -6.70 43.76 -0.08
N GLY A 621 -5.96 44.24 -1.07
CA GLY A 621 -4.67 43.65 -1.47
C GLY A 621 -4.75 42.70 -2.68
N GLY A 622 -5.95 42.40 -3.19
CA GLY A 622 -6.11 41.88 -4.56
C GLY A 622 -5.64 42.95 -5.56
N GLU A 623 -4.74 42.59 -6.47
CA GLU A 623 -3.96 43.55 -7.26
C GLU A 623 -4.85 44.48 -8.10
N ALA A 624 -5.12 45.68 -7.60
CA ALA A 624 -5.43 46.83 -8.44
C ALA A 624 -4.16 47.14 -9.24
N TRP A 625 -3.99 46.45 -10.36
CA TRP A 625 -2.78 46.57 -11.14
C TRP A 625 -2.85 47.81 -12.04
N SER A 626 -1.83 48.66 -11.90
CA SER A 626 -1.62 49.85 -12.72
C SER A 626 -0.89 49.45 -13.99
N ALA A 627 -1.41 49.80 -15.16
CA ALA A 627 -0.71 49.59 -16.42
C ALA A 627 0.44 50.61 -16.65
N LYS A 628 0.66 51.56 -15.72
CA LYS A 628 1.72 52.57 -15.78
C LYS A 628 3.13 51.99 -15.98
N PRO A 629 3.59 50.96 -15.24
CA PRO A 629 4.93 50.41 -15.42
C PRO A 629 5.11 49.75 -16.79
N ILE A 630 4.12 48.99 -17.28
CA ILE A 630 4.20 48.35 -18.61
C ILE A 630 4.20 49.40 -19.72
N LEU A 631 3.36 50.43 -19.64
CA LEU A 631 3.33 51.50 -20.62
C LEU A 631 4.64 52.29 -20.67
N PHE A 632 5.29 52.53 -19.51
CA PHE A 632 6.63 53.13 -19.47
C PHE A 632 7.72 52.21 -20.02
N THR A 633 7.67 50.91 -19.75
CA THR A 633 8.62 49.94 -20.30
C THR A 633 8.51 49.85 -21.82
N ILE A 634 7.29 49.80 -22.37
CA ILE A 634 7.06 49.82 -23.82
C ILE A 634 7.56 51.15 -24.41
N ALA A 635 7.24 52.29 -23.78
CA ALA A 635 7.76 53.59 -24.23
C ALA A 635 9.30 53.63 -24.23
N PHE A 636 9.94 53.08 -23.20
CA PHE A 636 11.40 53.01 -23.12
C PHE A 636 12.01 52.13 -24.22
N LEU A 637 11.42 50.97 -24.52
CA LEU A 637 11.86 50.11 -25.62
C LEU A 637 11.70 50.79 -26.99
N VAL A 638 10.59 51.51 -27.20
CA VAL A 638 10.37 52.30 -28.42
C VAL A 638 11.40 53.42 -28.55
N LEU A 639 11.78 54.08 -27.45
CA LEU A 639 12.83 55.10 -27.44
C LEU A 639 14.22 54.51 -27.75
N LEU A 640 14.55 53.34 -27.20
CA LEU A 640 15.80 52.64 -27.53
C LEU A 640 15.85 52.23 -29.00
N ALA A 641 14.73 51.75 -29.54
CA ALA A 641 14.60 51.44 -30.96
C ALA A 641 14.76 52.69 -31.83
N ASP A 642 14.10 53.82 -31.50
CA ASP A 642 14.29 55.12 -32.19
C ASP A 642 15.77 55.52 -32.20
N SER A 643 16.44 55.40 -31.05
CA SER A 643 17.84 55.76 -30.87
C SER A 643 18.78 54.87 -31.69
N LEU A 644 18.58 53.55 -31.66
CA LEU A 644 19.39 52.59 -32.43
C LEU A 644 19.21 52.78 -33.94
N ILE A 645 17.97 53.01 -34.38
CA ILE A 645 17.64 53.28 -35.78
C ILE A 645 18.32 54.57 -36.25
N VAL A 646 18.23 55.65 -35.48
CA VAL A 646 18.90 56.93 -35.80
C VAL A 646 20.42 56.76 -35.80
N LEU A 647 20.98 55.98 -34.87
CA LEU A 647 22.41 55.68 -34.79
C LEU A 647 22.90 54.90 -36.03
N ILE A 648 22.13 53.90 -36.50
CA ILE A 648 22.41 53.14 -37.72
C ILE A 648 22.28 54.05 -38.96
N MET A 649 21.25 54.89 -39.03
CA MET A 649 21.04 55.83 -40.14
C MET A 649 22.12 56.91 -40.24
N ASN A 650 22.65 57.37 -39.10
CA ASN A 650 23.74 58.34 -39.03
C ASN A 650 25.14 57.71 -39.18
N GLY A 651 25.23 56.42 -39.51
CA GLY A 651 26.48 55.78 -39.92
C GLY A 651 27.44 55.38 -38.79
N ALA A 652 26.96 55.24 -37.54
CA ALA A 652 27.83 54.93 -36.38
C ALA A 652 28.52 53.55 -36.41
N PHE A 653 28.19 52.68 -37.38
CA PHE A 653 28.87 51.40 -37.61
C PHE A 653 29.51 51.36 -39.01
N PRO A 654 30.65 52.05 -39.25
CA PRO A 654 31.25 52.16 -40.58
C PRO A 654 31.83 50.83 -41.11
N ARG A 655 31.96 49.80 -40.26
CA ARG A 655 32.68 48.55 -40.58
C ARG A 655 31.81 47.34 -40.88
N LEU A 656 30.49 47.42 -40.75
CA LEU A 656 29.59 46.29 -41.06
C LEU A 656 29.09 46.25 -42.53
N ARG A 657 29.65 47.12 -43.39
CA ARG A 657 29.22 47.26 -44.79
C ARG A 657 30.35 46.92 -45.77
N ARG A 658 30.99 45.77 -45.58
CA ARG A 658 31.75 45.06 -46.63
C ARG A 658 31.70 43.55 -46.36
N SER A 659 30.66 42.90 -46.87
CA SER A 659 30.76 41.67 -47.65
C SER A 659 29.36 41.11 -47.87
N THR A 660 28.87 41.24 -49.09
CA THR A 660 27.82 40.37 -49.61
C THR A 660 28.38 38.97 -49.79
N LYS A 661 27.67 37.96 -49.27
CA LYS A 661 27.86 36.49 -49.40
C LYS A 661 28.71 35.86 -48.27
N THR A 662 28.04 35.23 -47.29
CA THR A 662 27.89 33.76 -47.12
C THR A 662 27.46 33.42 -45.69
N ILE A 663 26.66 32.36 -45.58
CA ILE A 663 26.03 31.80 -44.38
C ILE A 663 27.11 31.17 -43.48
N ALA A 664 27.23 31.63 -42.23
CA ALA A 664 28.01 30.95 -41.19
C ALA A 664 27.49 31.31 -39.78
N GLY A 665 26.25 30.91 -39.49
CA GLY A 665 25.66 30.94 -38.14
C GLY A 665 25.50 29.56 -37.49
N GLY A 666 25.98 28.48 -38.12
CA GLY A 666 25.66 27.10 -37.73
C GLY A 666 26.76 26.30 -37.01
N ALA A 667 28.01 26.76 -36.99
CA ALA A 667 29.13 25.92 -36.54
C ALA A 667 29.28 25.82 -35.00
N ALA A 668 28.75 26.78 -34.23
CA ALA A 668 28.84 26.77 -32.77
C ALA A 668 27.78 25.88 -32.09
N VAL A 669 26.65 25.61 -32.77
CA VAL A 669 25.55 24.81 -32.22
C VAL A 669 25.78 23.31 -32.42
N LEU A 670 26.48 22.91 -33.48
CA LEU A 670 26.76 21.48 -33.77
C LEU A 670 27.82 20.88 -32.84
N LEU A 671 28.82 21.66 -32.41
CA LEU A 671 29.89 21.20 -31.52
C LEU A 671 29.43 21.03 -30.06
N LEU A 672 28.37 21.73 -29.65
CA LEU A 672 27.73 21.57 -28.33
C LEU A 672 26.80 20.34 -28.28
N ALA A 673 26.26 19.91 -29.42
CA ALA A 673 25.38 18.73 -29.51
C ALA A 673 26.14 17.40 -29.48
N ILE A 674 27.37 17.34 -30.01
CA ILE A 674 28.19 16.12 -30.06
C ILE A 674 28.86 15.81 -28.70
N SER A 675 29.13 16.84 -27.89
CA SER A 675 29.74 16.69 -26.57
C SER A 675 28.78 16.17 -25.50
N VAL A 676 27.46 16.30 -25.70
CA VAL A 676 26.42 15.76 -24.79
C VAL A 676 26.10 14.29 -25.09
N ALA A 677 26.30 13.82 -26.33
CA ALA A 677 25.98 12.44 -26.72
C ALA A 677 26.99 11.38 -26.24
N ALA A 678 28.24 11.78 -25.95
CA ALA A 678 29.30 10.86 -25.51
C ALA A 678 29.21 10.46 -24.01
N PHE A 679 28.35 11.09 -23.21
CA PHE A 679 28.17 10.83 -21.77
C PHE A 679 26.97 9.94 -21.43
N LEU A 680 26.32 9.30 -22.42
CA LEU A 680 25.02 8.63 -22.26
C LEU A 680 25.01 7.11 -22.54
N HIS A 681 26.16 6.44 -22.57
CA HIS A 681 26.20 4.97 -22.68
C HIS A 681 26.58 4.30 -21.34
N PRO A 682 25.64 3.61 -20.66
CA PRO A 682 25.97 2.79 -19.51
C PRO A 682 26.68 1.50 -19.97
N THR A 683 27.90 1.29 -19.50
CA THR A 683 28.57 -0.02 -19.59
C THR A 683 28.08 -0.89 -18.45
N SER A 684 27.37 -1.97 -18.77
CA SER A 684 27.01 -3.02 -17.81
C SER A 684 28.23 -3.89 -17.49
N THR A 685 28.83 -3.66 -16.32
CA THR A 685 29.75 -4.60 -15.68
C THR A 685 28.93 -5.64 -14.93
N TRP A 686 29.04 -6.91 -15.31
CA TRP A 686 28.44 -8.01 -14.57
C TRP A 686 29.39 -8.37 -13.43
N ALA A 687 28.86 -8.52 -12.21
CA ALA A 687 29.63 -9.00 -11.08
C ALA A 687 29.80 -10.53 -11.19
N ASP A 688 31.02 -11.00 -10.99
CA ASP A 688 31.33 -12.43 -10.80
C ASP A 688 31.07 -12.75 -9.32
N ASP A 689 30.07 -13.60 -9.05
CA ASP A 689 29.58 -13.96 -7.72
C ASP A 689 29.96 -15.39 -7.29
N SER A 690 30.94 -15.99 -7.97
CA SER A 690 31.42 -17.35 -7.68
C SER A 690 31.91 -17.52 -6.23
N LYS A 691 31.41 -18.55 -5.55
CA LYS A 691 31.74 -18.94 -4.16
C LYS A 691 32.49 -20.29 -4.12
N PRO A 692 33.33 -20.52 -3.10
CA PRO A 692 33.95 -21.82 -2.88
C PRO A 692 32.88 -22.92 -2.70
N GLY A 693 32.96 -23.98 -3.51
CA GLY A 693 31.99 -25.08 -3.50
C GLY A 693 31.03 -25.08 -4.68
N ASP A 694 30.94 -23.99 -5.45
CA ASP A 694 30.05 -23.89 -6.61
C ASP A 694 30.33 -24.98 -7.66
N ASP A 695 31.61 -25.35 -7.88
CA ASP A 695 31.98 -26.44 -8.79
C ASP A 695 31.35 -27.79 -8.39
N THR A 696 31.28 -28.07 -7.09
CA THR A 696 30.64 -29.29 -6.58
C THR A 696 29.12 -29.22 -6.73
N ILE A 697 28.52 -28.04 -6.50
CA ILE A 697 27.09 -27.80 -6.71
C ILE A 697 26.73 -28.00 -8.18
N TYR A 698 27.48 -27.40 -9.11
CA TYR A 698 27.26 -27.57 -10.55
C TYR A 698 27.35 -29.04 -10.97
N SER A 699 28.32 -29.79 -10.44
CA SER A 699 28.44 -31.22 -10.75
C SER A 699 27.24 -32.06 -10.29
N ARG A 700 26.54 -31.64 -9.23
CA ARG A 700 25.34 -32.32 -8.71
C ARG A 700 24.03 -31.85 -9.36
N LEU A 701 24.06 -30.72 -10.08
CA LEU A 701 22.90 -30.19 -10.82
C LEU A 701 22.86 -30.67 -12.28
N ASP A 702 23.99 -31.12 -12.85
CA ASP A 702 24.08 -31.57 -14.25
C ASP A 702 23.32 -32.88 -14.52
N LYS A 703 23.23 -33.77 -13.51
CA LYS A 703 22.54 -35.06 -13.61
C LYS A 703 21.74 -35.36 -12.34
N THR A 704 20.71 -36.19 -12.46
CA THR A 704 20.00 -36.71 -11.28
C THR A 704 20.88 -37.70 -10.54
N HIS A 705 21.07 -37.50 -9.23
CA HIS A 705 21.83 -38.42 -8.37
C HIS A 705 20.90 -39.07 -7.33
N LEU A 706 21.11 -40.37 -7.08
CA LEU A 706 20.56 -41.06 -5.92
C LEU A 706 21.47 -40.79 -4.72
N ALA A 707 20.90 -40.45 -3.57
CA ALA A 707 21.67 -40.22 -2.35
C ALA A 707 21.38 -41.26 -1.27
N TYR A 708 22.38 -41.58 -0.45
CA TYR A 708 22.21 -42.37 0.78
C TYR A 708 22.81 -41.67 1.99
N VAL A 709 22.20 -41.85 3.16
CA VAL A 709 22.73 -41.31 4.42
C VAL A 709 23.95 -42.10 4.87
N VAL A 710 25.07 -41.39 5.12
CA VAL A 710 26.29 -41.99 5.68
C VAL A 710 26.05 -42.26 7.17
N THR A 711 26.03 -43.54 7.53
CA THR A 711 25.76 -44.00 8.91
C THR A 711 27.00 -43.99 9.80
N GLY A 712 28.19 -44.00 9.19
CA GLY A 712 29.47 -44.19 9.89
C GLY A 712 29.84 -45.67 10.06
N GLU A 713 29.01 -46.59 9.57
CA GLU A 713 29.26 -48.03 9.55
C GLU A 713 29.67 -48.46 8.13
N SER A 714 30.95 -48.79 7.94
CA SER A 714 31.53 -49.00 6.60
C SER A 714 30.80 -50.04 5.75
N GLU A 715 30.33 -51.13 6.36
CA GLU A 715 29.60 -52.19 5.64
C GLU A 715 28.21 -51.74 5.18
N VAL A 716 27.51 -50.95 6.01
CA VAL A 716 26.17 -50.43 5.69
C VAL A 716 26.28 -49.35 4.60
N ASP A 717 27.28 -48.47 4.73
CA ASP A 717 27.54 -47.40 3.78
C ASP A 717 27.97 -47.97 2.42
N HIS A 718 28.88 -48.95 2.41
CA HIS A 718 29.31 -49.65 1.19
C HIS A 718 28.17 -50.42 0.51
N THR A 719 27.33 -51.12 1.28
CA THR A 719 26.15 -51.82 0.72
C THR A 719 25.15 -50.83 0.13
N SER A 720 24.94 -49.68 0.77
CA SER A 720 24.05 -48.63 0.29
C SER A 720 24.57 -48.01 -1.01
N GLU A 721 25.87 -47.71 -1.09
CA GLU A 721 26.53 -47.20 -2.28
C GLU A 721 26.39 -48.19 -3.45
N ARG A 722 26.78 -49.45 -3.24
CA ARG A 722 26.71 -50.49 -4.29
C ARG A 722 25.27 -50.82 -4.68
N GLY A 723 24.35 -50.78 -3.72
CA GLY A 723 22.91 -50.97 -3.95
C GLY A 723 22.33 -49.91 -4.87
N LEU A 724 22.56 -48.64 -4.56
CA LEU A 724 22.09 -47.54 -5.40
C LEU A 724 22.80 -47.51 -6.76
N ALA A 725 24.07 -47.91 -6.84
CA ALA A 725 24.79 -48.01 -8.10
C ALA A 725 24.17 -49.07 -9.01
N GLY A 726 23.87 -50.27 -8.47
CA GLY A 726 23.17 -51.31 -9.22
C GLY A 726 21.77 -50.88 -9.65
N LEU A 727 21.06 -50.11 -8.83
CA LEU A 727 19.78 -49.52 -9.23
C LEU A 727 19.93 -48.49 -10.35
N SER A 728 20.95 -47.61 -10.29
CA SER A 728 21.26 -46.64 -11.36
C SER A 728 21.54 -47.33 -12.70
N ASP A 729 22.30 -48.43 -12.70
CA ASP A 729 22.59 -49.21 -13.90
C ASP A 729 21.29 -49.84 -14.46
N PHE A 730 20.45 -50.38 -13.58
CA PHE A 730 19.17 -50.97 -13.99
C PHE A 730 18.20 -49.91 -14.55
N LEU A 731 18.14 -48.73 -13.94
CA LEU A 731 17.36 -47.58 -14.43
C LEU A 731 17.82 -47.15 -15.83
N THR A 732 19.13 -47.02 -16.02
CA THR A 732 19.74 -46.68 -17.31
C THR A 732 19.43 -47.73 -18.38
N TYR A 733 19.40 -49.01 -17.99
CA TYR A 733 19.10 -50.10 -18.92
C TYR A 733 17.61 -50.21 -19.29
N ARG A 734 16.69 -49.93 -18.35
CA ARG A 734 15.25 -50.16 -18.53
C ARG A 734 14.44 -48.91 -18.86
N THR A 735 14.96 -47.72 -18.57
CA THR A 735 14.25 -46.44 -18.70
C THR A 735 15.09 -45.43 -19.49
N THR A 736 14.55 -44.24 -19.73
CA THR A 736 15.30 -43.13 -20.34
C THR A 736 16.02 -42.26 -19.29
N LEU A 737 15.90 -42.59 -18.00
CA LEU A 737 16.61 -41.91 -16.94
C LEU A 737 18.04 -42.46 -16.87
N GLU A 738 19.04 -41.57 -16.92
CA GLU A 738 20.46 -41.91 -16.78
C GLU A 738 21.03 -41.26 -15.51
N PRO A 739 20.83 -41.85 -14.31
CA PRO A 739 21.33 -41.27 -13.07
C PRO A 739 22.86 -41.21 -13.06
N GLY A 740 23.42 -40.18 -12.42
CA GLY A 740 24.84 -40.15 -12.08
C GLY A 740 25.20 -41.15 -10.97
N PRO A 741 26.50 -41.26 -10.63
CA PRO A 741 26.94 -42.10 -9.52
C PRO A 741 26.21 -41.75 -8.21
N PRO A 742 25.86 -42.73 -7.36
CA PRO A 742 25.23 -42.48 -6.07
C PRO A 742 26.12 -41.64 -5.17
N VAL A 743 25.50 -40.91 -4.24
CA VAL A 743 26.24 -40.00 -3.36
C VAL A 743 25.90 -40.22 -1.89
N GLY A 744 26.93 -40.45 -1.07
CA GLY A 744 26.80 -40.42 0.38
C GLY A 744 26.61 -38.99 0.88
N VAL A 745 25.58 -38.77 1.72
CA VAL A 745 25.26 -37.46 2.30
C VAL A 745 25.38 -37.46 3.82
N ASP A 746 26.00 -36.40 4.36
CA ASP A 746 25.94 -36.02 5.77
C ASP A 746 24.79 -35.03 5.99
N LEU A 747 23.76 -35.50 6.69
CA LEU A 747 22.53 -34.75 6.96
C LEU A 747 22.74 -33.41 7.68
N ALA A 748 23.86 -33.22 8.38
CA ALA A 748 24.15 -31.98 9.10
C ALA A 748 24.95 -30.97 8.25
N LYS A 749 25.60 -31.39 7.16
CA LYS A 749 26.50 -30.52 6.38
C LYS A 749 26.09 -30.35 4.92
N ASP A 750 25.67 -31.42 4.27
CA ASP A 750 25.50 -31.45 2.82
C ASP A 750 24.15 -30.86 2.41
N GLU A 751 24.07 -30.21 1.26
CA GLU A 751 22.81 -29.68 0.71
C GLU A 751 21.94 -30.83 0.20
N LEU A 752 20.74 -30.96 0.78
CA LEU A 752 19.82 -32.08 0.54
C LEU A 752 18.91 -31.82 -0.67
N ALA A 753 18.67 -30.55 -1.00
CA ALA A 753 17.74 -30.14 -2.06
C ALA A 753 18.12 -30.66 -3.47
N PHE A 754 19.35 -31.12 -3.67
CA PHE A 754 19.80 -31.67 -4.96
C PHE A 754 19.28 -33.08 -5.26
N TYR A 755 18.77 -33.81 -4.26
CA TYR A 755 18.36 -35.20 -4.44
C TYR A 755 16.84 -35.32 -4.40
N PRO A 756 16.22 -35.95 -5.42
CA PRO A 756 14.78 -36.22 -5.39
C PRO A 756 14.41 -37.26 -4.31
N ILE A 757 15.33 -38.18 -4.01
CA ILE A 757 15.16 -39.20 -2.98
C ILE A 757 16.46 -39.39 -2.19
N ILE A 758 16.32 -39.57 -0.88
CA ILE A 758 17.40 -39.97 0.03
C ILE A 758 17.07 -41.34 0.62
N TYR A 759 17.92 -42.32 0.36
CA TYR A 759 17.88 -43.63 1.01
C TYR A 759 18.51 -43.54 2.40
N TRP A 760 17.77 -43.90 3.44
CA TRP A 760 18.28 -43.91 4.81
C TRP A 760 18.28 -45.33 5.38
N PRO A 761 19.44 -46.01 5.38
CA PRO A 761 19.58 -47.29 6.06
C PRO A 761 19.56 -47.07 7.58
N ILE A 762 18.53 -47.56 8.26
CA ILE A 762 18.43 -47.45 9.70
C ILE A 762 19.33 -48.50 10.36
N SER A 763 20.12 -48.05 11.33
CA SER A 763 20.95 -48.90 12.17
C SER A 763 20.78 -48.51 13.64
N ALA A 764 20.49 -49.50 14.49
CA ALA A 764 20.33 -49.29 15.92
C ALA A 764 21.64 -48.84 16.60
N THR A 765 22.79 -49.24 16.05
CA THR A 765 24.13 -48.94 16.56
C THR A 765 24.72 -47.64 16.03
N ALA A 766 24.19 -47.10 14.93
CA ALA A 766 24.61 -45.80 14.42
C ALA A 766 24.29 -44.67 15.42
N PRO A 767 25.12 -43.60 15.46
CA PRO A 767 24.86 -42.43 16.28
C PRO A 767 23.47 -41.83 16.00
N MET A 768 22.77 -41.35 17.04
CA MET A 768 21.52 -40.64 16.84
C MET A 768 21.79 -39.33 16.07
N PRO A 769 20.98 -38.98 15.05
CA PRO A 769 21.10 -37.71 14.35
C PRO A 769 21.00 -36.52 15.31
N SER A 770 21.74 -35.45 15.02
CA SER A 770 21.61 -34.19 15.75
C SER A 770 20.25 -33.55 15.47
N ASN A 771 19.80 -32.66 16.36
CA ASN A 771 18.55 -31.91 16.12
C ASN A 771 18.61 -31.10 14.81
N ASP A 772 19.77 -30.54 14.46
CA ASP A 772 19.96 -29.83 13.19
C ASP A 772 19.76 -30.77 11.99
N ALA A 773 20.32 -31.99 12.03
CA ALA A 773 20.10 -32.99 10.98
C ALA A 773 18.61 -33.39 10.84
N ILE A 774 17.90 -33.54 11.96
CA ILE A 774 16.45 -33.83 11.98
C ILE A 774 15.68 -32.66 11.35
N ASN A 775 15.95 -31.41 11.76
CA ASN A 775 15.30 -30.22 11.20
C ASN A 775 15.54 -30.09 9.69
N ARG A 776 16.75 -30.39 9.21
CA ARG A 776 17.09 -30.36 7.79
C ARG A 776 16.37 -31.43 6.98
N ILE A 777 16.23 -32.64 7.53
CA ILE A 777 15.42 -33.71 6.89
C ILE A 777 13.94 -33.37 6.88
N ASP A 778 13.43 -32.80 7.97
CA ASP A 778 12.05 -32.32 8.06
C ASP A 778 11.77 -31.24 7.00
N ALA A 779 12.68 -30.26 6.87
CA ALA A 779 12.62 -29.22 5.83
C ALA A 779 12.72 -29.80 4.41
N TYR A 780 13.58 -30.79 4.18
CA TYR A 780 13.71 -31.50 2.91
C TYR A 780 12.40 -32.19 2.51
N MET A 781 11.79 -32.93 3.44
CA MET A 781 10.48 -33.57 3.23
C MET A 781 9.36 -32.55 3.01
N ARG A 782 9.37 -31.43 3.72
CA ARG A 782 8.41 -30.34 3.51
C ARG A 782 8.56 -29.66 2.16
N ASN A 783 9.73 -29.72 1.52
CA ASN A 783 9.98 -29.12 0.21
C ASN A 783 9.80 -30.11 -0.96
N GLY A 784 9.16 -31.26 -0.73
CA GLY A 784 8.85 -32.23 -1.77
C GLY A 784 9.94 -33.29 -2.01
N GLY A 785 11.00 -33.30 -1.20
CA GLY A 785 11.94 -34.40 -1.16
C GLY A 785 11.37 -35.64 -0.49
N THR A 786 11.81 -36.84 -0.88
CA THR A 786 11.36 -38.09 -0.27
C THR A 786 12.47 -38.83 0.44
N VAL A 787 12.19 -39.28 1.65
CA VAL A 787 13.10 -40.13 2.42
C VAL A 787 12.59 -41.56 2.44
N LEU A 788 13.42 -42.49 1.98
CA LEU A 788 13.16 -43.93 2.03
C LEU A 788 13.93 -44.54 3.21
N PHE A 789 13.23 -44.76 4.31
CA PHE A 789 13.76 -45.40 5.50
C PHE A 789 13.74 -46.92 5.35
N ASP A 790 14.89 -47.56 5.54
CA ASP A 790 15.02 -49.01 5.44
C ASP A 790 15.57 -49.59 6.73
N THR A 791 14.73 -50.33 7.47
CA THR A 791 15.11 -50.95 8.75
C THR A 791 15.87 -52.26 8.58
N ARG A 792 15.85 -52.86 7.38
CA ARG A 792 16.62 -54.06 7.00
C ARG A 792 16.42 -55.27 7.94
N ASP A 793 15.30 -55.32 8.64
CA ASP A 793 15.04 -56.17 9.80
C ASP A 793 13.84 -57.11 9.60
N ALA A 794 13.31 -57.22 8.38
CA ALA A 794 12.14 -58.07 8.12
C ALA A 794 12.35 -59.52 8.59
N ILE A 795 13.58 -60.03 8.53
CA ILE A 795 13.94 -61.36 9.04
C ILE A 795 13.81 -61.51 10.56
N ASP A 796 14.05 -60.43 11.32
CA ASP A 796 13.97 -60.44 12.78
C ASP A 796 12.52 -60.38 13.27
N THR A 797 11.61 -59.88 12.42
CA THR A 797 10.17 -59.75 12.70
C THR A 797 9.33 -60.97 12.32
N MET A 798 9.97 -62.05 11.86
CA MET A 798 9.34 -63.24 11.28
C MET A 798 8.54 -64.05 12.32
N GLY A 799 7.34 -63.57 12.69
CA GLY A 799 6.35 -64.25 13.53
C GLY A 799 5.83 -63.48 14.75
N ASP A 800 6.47 -62.39 15.17
CA ASP A 800 6.03 -61.56 16.31
C ASP A 800 6.07 -60.06 15.96
N ASN A 801 4.92 -59.52 15.57
CA ASN A 801 4.75 -58.10 15.24
C ASN A 801 4.46 -57.23 16.48
N THR A 802 4.54 -57.78 17.70
CA THR A 802 4.15 -57.05 18.92
C THR A 802 5.29 -56.21 19.50
N THR A 803 6.55 -56.53 19.19
CA THR A 803 7.73 -55.79 19.68
C THR A 803 8.55 -55.26 18.51
N PRO A 804 8.82 -53.93 18.44
CA PRO A 804 9.70 -53.38 17.40
C PRO A 804 11.11 -53.98 17.50
N SER A 805 11.74 -54.29 16.35
CA SER A 805 13.15 -54.65 16.32
C SER A 805 14.03 -53.48 16.85
N PRO A 806 15.32 -53.70 17.17
CA PRO A 806 16.22 -52.61 17.51
C PRO A 806 16.29 -51.49 16.45
N ASN A 807 16.27 -51.84 15.16
CA ASN A 807 16.26 -50.87 14.07
C ASN A 807 14.89 -50.17 13.97
N GLY A 808 13.79 -50.89 14.17
CA GLY A 808 12.45 -50.33 14.24
C GLY A 808 12.28 -49.33 15.40
N GLN A 809 12.83 -49.64 16.58
CA GLN A 809 12.81 -48.75 17.73
C GLN A 809 13.67 -47.49 17.50
N ARG A 810 14.83 -47.63 16.82
CA ARG A 810 15.64 -46.50 16.38
C ARG A 810 14.85 -45.60 15.43
N LEU A 811 14.18 -46.17 14.43
CA LEU A 811 13.35 -45.42 13.49
C LEU A 811 12.23 -44.68 14.22
N GLN A 812 11.50 -45.32 15.13
CA GLN A 812 10.47 -44.67 15.94
C GLN A 812 11.00 -43.46 16.71
N THR A 813 12.22 -43.55 17.25
CA THR A 813 12.86 -42.42 17.96
C THR A 813 13.23 -41.28 17.01
N ILE A 814 13.62 -41.57 15.76
CA ILE A 814 13.89 -40.56 14.72
C ILE A 814 12.58 -39.88 14.30
N LEU A 815 11.57 -40.68 13.93
CA LEU A 815 10.27 -40.19 13.48
C LEU A 815 9.52 -39.40 14.56
N ALA A 816 9.74 -39.70 15.84
CA ALA A 816 9.15 -38.94 16.94
C ALA A 816 9.56 -37.45 16.91
N ASN A 817 10.70 -37.08 16.32
CA ASN A 817 11.14 -35.70 16.24
C ASN A 817 10.86 -35.03 14.88
N LEU A 818 10.19 -35.74 13.96
CA LEU A 818 9.81 -35.22 12.65
C LEU A 818 8.32 -34.87 12.64
N ASP A 819 7.96 -33.84 11.87
CA ASP A 819 6.58 -33.50 11.60
C ASP A 819 6.14 -34.34 10.40
N ILE A 820 5.56 -35.51 10.63
CA ILE A 820 5.12 -36.44 9.58
C ILE A 820 3.60 -36.62 9.60
N PRO A 821 2.98 -36.82 8.42
CA PRO A 821 1.58 -37.20 8.34
C PRO A 821 1.36 -38.63 8.85
N ALA A 822 0.09 -39.03 9.00
CA ALA A 822 -0.25 -40.41 9.31
C ALA A 822 0.27 -41.36 8.21
N LEU A 823 0.61 -42.60 8.58
CA LEU A 823 1.18 -43.60 7.66
C LEU A 823 0.23 -44.77 7.43
N GLU A 824 0.27 -45.36 6.24
CA GLU A 824 -0.43 -46.60 5.90
C GLU A 824 0.40 -47.51 4.97
N PRO A 825 0.16 -48.83 4.95
CA PRO A 825 0.76 -49.71 3.95
C PRO A 825 0.26 -49.35 2.55
N VAL A 826 1.13 -49.42 1.53
CA VAL A 826 0.77 -49.08 0.14
C VAL A 826 -0.50 -49.82 -0.29
N PRO A 827 -1.61 -49.12 -0.58
CA PRO A 827 -2.84 -49.76 -1.03
C PRO A 827 -2.68 -50.41 -2.41
N ALA A 828 -3.45 -51.46 -2.70
CA ALA A 828 -3.38 -52.17 -3.99
C ALA A 828 -3.61 -51.26 -5.22
N GLY A 829 -4.49 -50.26 -5.09
CA GLY A 829 -4.80 -49.28 -6.15
C GLY A 829 -3.82 -48.10 -6.24
N HIS A 830 -2.78 -48.06 -5.42
CA HIS A 830 -1.84 -46.92 -5.36
C HIS A 830 -1.06 -46.72 -6.68
N VAL A 831 -0.69 -45.49 -7.02
CA VAL A 831 0.08 -45.22 -8.25
C VAL A 831 1.43 -45.94 -8.25
N LEU A 832 2.09 -46.03 -7.08
CA LEU A 832 3.34 -46.80 -6.88
C LEU A 832 3.29 -48.24 -7.39
N THR A 833 2.13 -48.90 -7.37
CA THR A 833 2.00 -50.29 -7.85
C THR A 833 2.02 -50.37 -9.38
N LYS A 834 1.94 -49.23 -10.09
CA LYS A 834 1.81 -49.13 -11.54
C LYS A 834 2.60 -47.98 -12.18
N SER A 835 3.51 -47.34 -11.46
CA SER A 835 4.31 -46.21 -11.95
C SER A 835 5.13 -46.56 -13.19
N PHE A 836 5.71 -47.76 -13.26
CA PHE A 836 6.39 -48.27 -14.46
C PHE A 836 6.02 -49.73 -14.73
N TYR A 837 6.38 -50.61 -13.80
CA TYR A 837 5.94 -52.01 -13.73
C TYR A 837 4.62 -52.14 -12.96
N LEU A 838 3.88 -53.22 -13.25
CA LEU A 838 2.74 -53.64 -12.42
C LEU A 838 3.27 -54.53 -11.30
N LEU A 839 3.09 -54.09 -10.06
CA LEU A 839 3.56 -54.74 -8.84
C LEU A 839 2.38 -55.01 -7.90
N SER A 840 2.37 -56.18 -7.27
CA SER A 840 1.42 -56.51 -6.18
C SER A 840 2.06 -56.38 -4.80
N SER A 841 3.40 -56.40 -4.72
CA SER A 841 4.20 -56.23 -3.52
C SER A 841 5.52 -55.52 -3.88
N PHE A 842 6.25 -55.09 -2.84
CA PHE A 842 7.51 -54.36 -2.97
C PHE A 842 8.66 -55.12 -2.28
N PRO A 843 9.10 -56.27 -2.83
CA PRO A 843 10.15 -57.08 -2.21
C PRO A 843 11.53 -56.44 -2.36
N GLY A 844 12.43 -56.77 -1.43
CA GLY A 844 13.86 -56.44 -1.44
C GLY A 844 14.68 -57.71 -1.27
N ARG A 845 15.71 -57.66 -0.42
CA ARG A 845 16.43 -58.88 0.01
C ARG A 845 15.49 -59.80 0.80
N TYR A 846 14.50 -59.22 1.47
CA TYR A 846 13.37 -59.88 2.11
C TYR A 846 12.04 -59.54 1.41
N ALA A 847 10.99 -60.33 1.62
CA ALA A 847 9.69 -60.14 0.97
C ALA A 847 8.51 -59.91 1.94
N ASP A 848 8.74 -60.00 3.25
CA ASP A 848 7.66 -60.10 4.26
C ASP A 848 7.22 -58.73 4.83
N SER A 849 8.01 -57.67 4.68
CA SER A 849 7.60 -56.33 5.14
C SER A 849 6.74 -55.62 4.07
N PRO A 850 5.60 -55.02 4.44
CA PRO A 850 4.94 -54.07 3.56
C PRO A 850 5.78 -52.80 3.40
N LEU A 851 5.61 -52.11 2.27
CA LEU A 851 6.07 -50.74 2.09
C LEU A 851 5.02 -49.79 2.69
N TRP A 852 5.43 -48.91 3.59
CA TRP A 852 4.58 -47.88 4.20
C TRP A 852 4.81 -46.54 3.51
N ILE A 853 3.74 -45.78 3.37
CA ILE A 853 3.70 -44.44 2.78
C ILE A 853 2.81 -43.52 3.62
N GLU A 854 2.77 -42.23 3.28
CA GLU A 854 1.73 -41.31 3.78
C GLU A 854 0.31 -41.86 3.52
N ALA A 855 -0.53 -41.81 4.55
CA ALA A 855 -1.90 -42.28 4.51
C ALA A 855 -2.77 -41.41 3.61
N ARG A 856 -3.41 -42.05 2.62
CA ARG A 856 -4.38 -41.41 1.73
C ARG A 856 -5.69 -41.22 2.46
N GLN A 857 -6.25 -40.04 2.30
CA GLN A 857 -7.31 -39.56 3.17
C GLN A 857 -8.71 -40.04 2.77
N ASP A 858 -8.87 -40.69 1.60
CA ASP A 858 -10.18 -41.03 0.98
C ASP A 858 -10.47 -42.52 0.72
N THR A 859 -9.52 -43.46 0.88
CA THR A 859 -9.63 -44.80 0.24
C THR A 859 -9.75 -46.00 1.19
N ARG A 860 -10.44 -45.89 2.32
CA ARG A 860 -10.70 -47.08 3.16
C ARG A 860 -11.84 -48.00 2.68
N ALA A 861 -12.49 -47.76 1.53
CA ALA A 861 -13.68 -48.54 1.16
C ALA A 861 -13.81 -49.08 -0.28
N ASP A 862 -13.20 -48.48 -1.31
CA ASP A 862 -13.36 -48.99 -2.69
C ASP A 862 -12.02 -49.37 -3.32
N GLY A 863 -11.78 -50.68 -3.47
CA GLY A 863 -10.59 -51.25 -4.12
C GLY A 863 -10.43 -50.92 -5.61
N HIS A 864 -11.33 -50.09 -6.17
CA HIS A 864 -11.35 -49.68 -7.58
C HIS A 864 -11.42 -48.15 -7.80
N ALA A 865 -11.49 -47.34 -6.73
CA ALA A 865 -11.52 -45.88 -6.86
C ALA A 865 -10.08 -45.31 -6.87
N VAL A 866 -9.68 -44.70 -8.00
CA VAL A 866 -8.42 -43.95 -8.11
C VAL A 866 -8.65 -42.58 -7.46
N SER A 867 -8.20 -42.36 -6.22
CA SER A 867 -8.33 -41.05 -5.56
C SER A 867 -7.20 -40.08 -5.92
N SER A 868 -7.54 -38.79 -5.96
CA SER A 868 -6.71 -37.64 -6.31
C SER A 868 -5.94 -37.10 -5.10
N SER A 869 -4.99 -37.88 -4.59
CA SER A 869 -3.89 -37.30 -3.81
C SER A 869 -2.87 -36.81 -4.83
N ASP A 870 -2.81 -35.49 -5.05
CA ASP A 870 -1.99 -34.87 -6.10
C ASP A 870 -0.48 -34.80 -5.77
N GLY A 871 -0.08 -35.21 -4.56
CA GLY A 871 1.30 -35.22 -4.09
C GLY A 871 2.04 -36.55 -4.20
N VAL A 872 3.37 -36.46 -4.28
CA VAL A 872 4.31 -37.56 -4.05
C VAL A 872 4.51 -37.73 -2.54
N THR A 873 4.56 -38.97 -2.04
CA THR A 873 4.73 -39.21 -0.61
C THR A 873 6.14 -38.77 -0.14
N PRO A 874 6.25 -37.91 0.88
CA PRO A 874 7.54 -37.42 1.38
C PRO A 874 8.30 -38.47 2.19
N ILE A 875 7.64 -39.58 2.56
CA ILE A 875 8.19 -40.62 3.42
C ILE A 875 7.80 -42.01 2.92
N MET A 876 8.78 -42.90 2.83
CA MET A 876 8.58 -44.32 2.58
C MET A 876 9.33 -45.13 3.64
N ILE A 877 8.72 -46.20 4.16
CA ILE A 877 9.36 -47.07 5.17
C ILE A 877 9.24 -48.53 4.75
N THR A 878 10.35 -49.26 4.79
CA THR A 878 10.42 -50.68 4.48
C THR A 878 11.36 -51.42 5.44
N GLY A 879 11.11 -52.70 5.70
CA GLY A 879 12.07 -53.60 6.35
C GLY A 879 12.76 -54.56 5.38
N ASN A 880 12.47 -54.45 4.08
CA ASN A 880 12.86 -55.46 3.09
C ASN A 880 14.32 -55.42 2.63
N ASP A 881 15.14 -54.48 3.09
CA ASP A 881 16.55 -54.32 2.69
C ASP A 881 16.70 -54.21 1.17
N PHE A 882 16.29 -53.06 0.64
CA PHE A 882 16.31 -52.78 -0.79
C PHE A 882 17.74 -52.64 -1.33
N ALA A 883 18.60 -51.88 -0.63
CA ALA A 883 19.98 -51.71 -1.06
C ALA A 883 20.72 -53.05 -1.13
N GLY A 884 20.51 -53.96 -0.17
CA GLY A 884 21.11 -55.29 -0.21
C GLY A 884 20.65 -56.16 -1.39
N ALA A 885 19.44 -55.94 -1.91
CA ALA A 885 18.94 -56.64 -3.10
C ALA A 885 19.58 -56.13 -4.40
N TRP A 886 19.82 -54.81 -4.47
CA TRP A 886 20.36 -54.11 -5.64
C TRP A 886 21.88 -54.11 -5.69
N ALA A 887 22.55 -54.44 -4.59
CA ALA A 887 24.00 -54.33 -4.50
C ALA A 887 24.72 -55.36 -5.38
N THR A 888 25.54 -54.88 -6.31
CA THR A 888 26.36 -55.69 -7.23
C THR A 888 27.85 -55.36 -7.09
N ASP A 889 28.71 -56.32 -7.42
CA ASP A 889 30.15 -56.10 -7.60
C ASP A 889 30.48 -55.49 -8.97
N ASP A 890 31.76 -55.22 -9.24
CA ASP A 890 32.19 -54.62 -10.51
C ASP A 890 32.01 -55.55 -11.73
N ASN A 891 31.72 -56.83 -11.49
CA ASN A 891 31.40 -57.81 -12.54
C ASN A 891 29.88 -57.97 -12.74
N GLY A 892 29.04 -57.19 -12.04
CA GLY A 892 27.59 -57.27 -12.09
C GLY A 892 26.98 -58.44 -11.31
N SER A 893 27.77 -59.14 -10.49
CA SER A 893 27.28 -60.23 -9.64
C SER A 893 26.70 -59.68 -8.33
N PRO A 894 25.59 -60.23 -7.79
CA PRO A 894 25.02 -59.75 -6.53
C PRO A 894 25.96 -59.91 -5.33
N LEU A 895 26.08 -58.88 -4.49
CA LEU A 895 26.90 -58.92 -3.25
C LEU A 895 26.25 -59.75 -2.14
N LEU A 896 24.91 -59.74 -2.05
CA LEU A 896 24.15 -60.42 -1.01
C LEU A 896 23.06 -61.31 -1.63
N PRO A 897 22.82 -62.53 -1.13
CA PRO A 897 21.72 -63.37 -1.56
C PRO A 897 20.37 -62.81 -1.07
N THR A 898 19.32 -62.99 -1.87
CA THR A 898 17.94 -62.84 -1.38
C THR A 898 17.63 -63.92 -0.35
N VAL A 899 16.68 -63.65 0.54
CA VAL A 899 16.25 -64.59 1.57
C VAL A 899 14.74 -64.82 1.43
N PRO A 900 14.31 -66.03 1.00
CA PRO A 900 15.14 -67.14 0.49
C PRO A 900 15.85 -66.78 -0.84
N PRO A 901 16.89 -67.53 -1.26
CA PRO A 901 17.55 -67.31 -2.55
C PRO A 901 16.58 -67.51 -3.72
N ASP A 902 16.16 -66.41 -4.33
CA ASP A 902 15.27 -66.34 -5.48
C ASP A 902 15.69 -65.18 -6.40
N GLU A 903 16.00 -65.51 -7.65
CA GLU A 903 16.33 -64.52 -8.69
C GLU A 903 15.10 -63.72 -9.12
N THR A 904 13.90 -64.32 -9.03
CA THR A 904 12.65 -63.63 -9.35
C THR A 904 12.40 -62.50 -8.36
N GLN A 905 12.54 -62.79 -7.06
CA GLN A 905 12.49 -61.77 -6.01
C GLN A 905 13.47 -60.62 -6.26
N ARG A 906 14.70 -60.92 -6.68
CA ARG A 906 15.70 -59.88 -6.98
C ARG A 906 15.30 -59.01 -8.16
N GLU A 907 14.81 -59.60 -9.25
CA GLU A 907 14.26 -58.83 -10.39
C GLU A 907 13.10 -57.94 -9.92
N TYR A 908 12.19 -58.44 -9.08
CA TYR A 908 11.09 -57.62 -8.52
C TYR A 908 11.59 -56.53 -7.57
N ALA A 909 12.70 -56.74 -6.87
CA ALA A 909 13.35 -55.68 -6.10
C ALA A 909 13.85 -54.55 -7.00
N TYR A 910 14.49 -54.86 -8.13
CA TYR A 910 14.87 -53.82 -9.10
C TYR A 910 13.65 -53.08 -9.67
N ARG A 911 12.58 -53.81 -10.01
CA ARG A 911 11.32 -53.21 -10.49
C ARG A 911 10.68 -52.30 -9.43
N THR A 912 10.80 -52.66 -8.16
CA THR A 912 10.39 -51.82 -7.03
C THR A 912 11.16 -50.50 -7.03
N GLY A 913 12.49 -50.55 -7.15
CA GLY A 913 13.33 -49.35 -7.26
C GLY A 913 12.95 -48.47 -8.46
N VAL A 914 12.69 -49.08 -9.63
CA VAL A 914 12.21 -48.35 -10.82
C VAL A 914 10.86 -47.70 -10.57
N ASN A 915 9.89 -48.39 -9.97
CA ASN A 915 8.58 -47.82 -9.68
C ASN A 915 8.65 -46.65 -8.70
N ILE A 916 9.48 -46.77 -7.65
CA ILE A 916 9.73 -45.68 -6.70
C ILE A 916 10.31 -44.48 -7.43
N MET A 917 11.36 -44.67 -8.24
CA MET A 917 11.98 -43.56 -8.97
C MET A 917 11.05 -42.90 -9.97
N MET A 918 10.29 -43.69 -10.73
CA MET A 918 9.33 -43.14 -11.68
C MET A 918 8.21 -42.40 -10.95
N TYR A 919 7.70 -42.93 -9.85
CA TYR A 919 6.72 -42.21 -9.02
C TYR A 919 7.27 -40.88 -8.50
N MET A 920 8.51 -40.88 -8.01
CA MET A 920 9.17 -39.68 -7.50
C MET A 920 9.33 -38.59 -8.57
N LEU A 921 9.78 -38.97 -9.77
CA LEU A 921 10.10 -38.02 -10.83
C LEU A 921 8.90 -37.57 -11.66
N THR A 922 7.82 -38.35 -11.68
CA THR A 922 6.66 -38.11 -12.55
C THR A 922 5.35 -37.92 -11.80
N GLY A 923 5.38 -37.99 -10.47
CA GLY A 923 4.22 -37.77 -9.62
C GLY A 923 3.10 -38.80 -9.85
N ASN A 924 1.87 -38.28 -9.91
CA ASN A 924 0.67 -39.08 -10.03
C ASN A 924 0.11 -39.15 -11.47
N TYR A 925 0.89 -38.88 -12.52
CA TYR A 925 0.35 -38.76 -13.89
C TYR A 925 -0.46 -40.00 -14.39
N LYS A 926 -0.25 -41.19 -13.81
CA LYS A 926 -1.01 -42.41 -14.11
C LYS A 926 -2.29 -42.61 -13.29
N SER A 927 -2.65 -41.69 -12.40
CA SER A 927 -3.99 -41.64 -11.79
C SER A 927 -5.04 -40.95 -12.67
N ASP A 928 -4.63 -40.28 -13.76
CA ASP A 928 -5.56 -39.67 -14.69
C ASP A 928 -6.47 -40.70 -15.38
N GLN A 929 -7.77 -40.37 -15.47
CA GLN A 929 -8.81 -41.24 -16.03
C GLN A 929 -8.52 -41.71 -17.47
N VAL A 930 -7.65 -41.00 -18.19
CA VAL A 930 -7.26 -41.30 -19.58
C VAL A 930 -6.50 -42.63 -19.69
N HIS A 931 -5.76 -43.05 -18.66
CA HIS A 931 -4.92 -44.26 -18.70
C HIS A 931 -5.62 -45.53 -18.19
N ILE A 932 -6.82 -45.43 -17.63
CA ILE A 932 -7.55 -46.55 -17.04
C ILE A 932 -7.91 -47.65 -18.06
N PRO A 933 -8.39 -47.35 -19.29
CA PRO A 933 -8.74 -48.39 -20.27
C PRO A 933 -7.56 -49.29 -20.65
N ASP A 934 -6.40 -48.70 -20.92
CA ASP A 934 -5.18 -49.44 -21.32
C ASP A 934 -4.62 -50.30 -20.17
N ILE A 935 -4.80 -49.86 -18.91
CA ILE A 935 -4.41 -50.63 -17.73
C ILE A 935 -5.33 -51.83 -17.52
N LEU A 936 -6.64 -51.65 -17.71
CA LEU A 936 -7.63 -52.73 -17.60
C LEU A 936 -7.45 -53.77 -18.72
N GLU A 937 -7.11 -53.35 -19.93
CA GLU A 937 -6.82 -54.27 -21.05
C GLU A 937 -5.59 -55.16 -20.76
N ARG A 938 -4.57 -54.62 -20.09
CA ARG A 938 -3.37 -55.38 -19.68
C ARG A 938 -3.56 -56.27 -18.46
N LEU A 939 -4.51 -55.96 -17.58
CA LEU A 939 -4.89 -56.81 -16.44
C LEU A 939 -5.84 -57.96 -16.84
N GLY A 940 -6.50 -57.84 -17.99
CA GLY A 940 -7.39 -58.85 -18.55
C GLY A 940 -6.71 -59.90 -19.45
N GLN A 941 -5.40 -59.77 -19.70
CA GLN A 941 -4.53 -60.76 -20.36
C GLN A 941 -3.64 -61.45 -19.32
#